data_AF-A0A2H9L5C0-F1
#
_entry.id   AF-A0A2H9L5C0-F1
#
_cell.length_a   1.000
_cell.length_b   1.000
_cell.length_c   1.000
_cell.angle_alpha   90.00
_cell.angle_beta   90.00
_cell.angle_gamma   90.00
#
_symmetry.space_group_name_H-M   'P 1'
#
loop_
_entity.id
_entity.type
_entity.pdbx_description
1 polymer ?
#
loop_
_entity_poly.entity_id
_entity_poly.type
_entity_poly.pdbx_seq_one_letter_code
_entity_poly.pdbx_strand_id
1 'polypeptide(L)'
;MVPVAIWTETDVIHKYPLLVYQQEGNSFDADSAVHFLQKYKPSRVILVGSAPSALEKLLTSAAPTGASLSASQVMHITPDEYLTYWKNSDIAVISGNDYETALAASVYASLINTPLIIDGGNGKSLPASVYKICVGTVSADCNEHYTLEQLQAEYINKTNTNKVILVNPADLGIFVQEELVPNRSAGSLHKIYSKTSLLSPILASAKHELLLTLSLSKLSDTAKEQQITDRANLIDLFLQKKLNSLNVSTGYLTIMATPDAIENGYYYKREADSSYYLLANADTAKYSSQDNDTILEFATGRIFGITVTDVSSYLARDIFWGEIENGNAILLLAADSIDVIGESMGYKKVYSAYGNNVDSEIDHGHQSPKPEPGKYIGKSFIQFKDHGNFEQMGRSFYYELPELDNTLFLTGVACRTCIYGEFKKPTLYCMQAIRKGASGYIGMFVGGGLMEYQYFVSALTNNLTIGDALKGSIMTHYSAGYVKLSGGPDTPSNGFGLIGDPTLKIKFANPFPRSQLIQKNESSYAIRLQVARVPVEFVSNYINPNKRLNFNTFISSPYSTDDMYVTTFKSYDFCQYPDAICVDRTALNGLVKVGPVTKGYQRVKFINIPSQYGDIGKIYSRAPAENGKEYLWISFERSMDAYDSFEYSVPVGNEFYPFDINFVLSK
;
A
#
# COMPACT_ATOMS: atom_id res chain seq x y z
N MET A 1 -22.36 -7.35 13.70
CA MET A 1 -21.77 -8.45 12.92
C MET A 1 -20.25 -8.60 13.12
N VAL A 2 -19.48 -7.52 13.29
CA VAL A 2 -18.02 -7.57 13.49
C VAL A 2 -17.59 -8.65 14.51
N PRO A 3 -18.07 -8.65 15.78
CA PRO A 3 -17.63 -9.64 16.77
C PRO A 3 -18.10 -11.07 16.49
N VAL A 4 -19.05 -11.27 15.56
CA VAL A 4 -19.48 -12.60 15.11
C VAL A 4 -18.60 -13.11 13.97
N ALA A 5 -18.18 -12.22 13.07
CA ALA A 5 -17.31 -12.57 11.95
C ALA A 5 -15.85 -12.69 12.37
N ILE A 6 -15.40 -11.85 13.30
CA ILE A 6 -14.02 -11.78 13.76
C ILE A 6 -13.99 -11.61 15.27
N TRP A 7 -13.24 -12.45 15.97
CA TRP A 7 -13.02 -12.33 17.42
C TRP A 7 -11.64 -12.81 17.81
N THR A 8 -11.17 -12.37 18.97
CA THR A 8 -9.91 -12.85 19.56
C THR A 8 -10.22 -13.78 20.73
N GLU A 9 -9.66 -14.99 20.72
CA GLU A 9 -9.75 -15.96 21.81
C GLU A 9 -8.35 -16.45 22.13
N THR A 10 -7.88 -16.24 23.37
CA THR A 10 -6.53 -16.68 23.81
C THR A 10 -5.41 -16.24 22.84
N ASP A 11 -5.42 -14.95 22.45
CA ASP A 11 -4.50 -14.34 21.47
C ASP A 11 -4.60 -14.86 20.02
N VAL A 12 -5.53 -15.78 19.72
CA VAL A 12 -5.82 -16.26 18.36
C VAL A 12 -6.97 -15.45 17.78
N ILE A 13 -6.76 -14.86 16.59
CA ILE A 13 -7.80 -14.15 15.86
C ILE A 13 -8.55 -15.16 14.97
N HIS A 14 -9.80 -15.42 15.30
CA HIS A 14 -10.72 -16.18 14.46
C HIS A 14 -11.40 -15.24 13.46
N LYS A 15 -11.58 -15.70 12.22
CA LYS A 15 -12.05 -14.86 11.12
C LYS A 15 -12.95 -15.65 10.18
N TYR A 16 -14.04 -15.01 9.76
CA TYR A 16 -14.87 -15.42 8.62
C TYR A 16 -14.99 -14.24 7.65
N PRO A 17 -14.97 -14.46 6.33
CA PRO A 17 -15.18 -13.39 5.37
C PRO A 17 -16.54 -12.71 5.59
N LEU A 18 -16.52 -11.39 5.76
CA LEU A 18 -17.73 -10.57 5.80
C LEU A 18 -17.82 -9.72 4.53
N LEU A 19 -18.82 -10.02 3.71
CA LEU A 19 -19.10 -9.30 2.46
C LEU A 19 -20.34 -8.43 2.62
N VAL A 20 -20.31 -7.23 2.05
CA VAL A 20 -21.43 -6.27 2.09
C VAL A 20 -21.78 -5.87 0.67
N TYR A 21 -23.03 -6.06 0.26
CA TYR A 21 -23.51 -5.60 -1.04
C TYR A 21 -24.13 -4.20 -0.92
N GLN A 22 -23.96 -3.36 -1.95
CA GLN A 22 -24.64 -2.06 -2.01
C GLN A 22 -26.03 -2.23 -2.62
N GLN A 23 -27.04 -1.57 -2.05
CA GLN A 23 -28.41 -1.56 -2.58
C GLN A 23 -28.96 -0.13 -2.64
N GLU A 24 -29.61 0.21 -3.76
CA GLU A 24 -30.35 1.46 -3.97
C GLU A 24 -31.73 1.14 -4.56
N GLY A 25 -32.76 1.11 -3.71
CA GLY A 25 -34.08 0.65 -4.11
C GLY A 25 -34.05 -0.82 -4.52
N ASN A 26 -34.41 -1.11 -5.77
CA ASN A 26 -34.37 -2.46 -6.34
C ASN A 26 -33.04 -2.80 -7.03
N SER A 27 -32.16 -1.81 -7.22
CA SER A 27 -30.83 -2.01 -7.79
C SER A 27 -29.84 -2.44 -6.71
N PHE A 28 -28.87 -3.27 -7.06
CA PHE A 28 -27.80 -3.66 -6.14
C PHE A 28 -26.49 -3.96 -6.88
N ASP A 29 -25.38 -3.92 -6.16
CA ASP A 29 -24.06 -4.37 -6.62
C ASP A 29 -23.52 -5.46 -5.71
N ALA A 30 -23.21 -6.61 -6.31
CA ALA A 30 -22.58 -7.76 -5.69
C ALA A 30 -21.41 -8.31 -6.52
N ASP A 31 -20.95 -7.61 -7.57
CA ASP A 31 -20.04 -8.19 -8.56
C ASP A 31 -18.73 -8.68 -7.93
N SER A 32 -18.07 -7.80 -7.18
CA SER A 32 -16.80 -8.07 -6.48
C SER A 32 -16.96 -9.15 -5.41
N ALA A 33 -18.12 -9.21 -4.77
CA ALA A 33 -18.42 -10.21 -3.75
C ALA A 33 -18.61 -11.60 -4.38
N VAL A 34 -19.33 -11.67 -5.50
CA VAL A 34 -19.48 -12.92 -6.28
C VAL A 34 -18.12 -13.39 -6.79
N HIS A 35 -17.26 -12.47 -7.26
CA HIS A 35 -15.90 -12.80 -7.70
C HIS A 35 -15.07 -13.40 -6.57
N PHE A 36 -15.09 -12.77 -5.39
CA PHE A 36 -14.44 -13.33 -4.20
C PHE A 36 -14.97 -14.73 -3.86
N LEU A 37 -16.30 -14.93 -3.86
CA LEU A 37 -16.92 -16.22 -3.53
C LEU A 37 -16.52 -17.33 -4.52
N GLN A 38 -16.41 -17.02 -5.81
CA GLN A 38 -15.94 -17.96 -6.84
C GLN A 38 -14.51 -18.45 -6.55
N LYS A 39 -13.66 -17.59 -5.99
CA LYS A 39 -12.27 -17.92 -5.63
C LYS A 39 -12.16 -18.61 -4.28
N TYR A 40 -12.85 -18.08 -3.27
CA TYR A 40 -12.82 -18.59 -1.90
C TYR A 40 -13.55 -19.94 -1.75
N LYS A 41 -14.55 -20.21 -2.60
CA LYS A 41 -15.33 -21.47 -2.64
C LYS A 41 -15.84 -21.88 -1.24
N PRO A 42 -16.62 -21.03 -0.56
CA PRO A 42 -17.04 -21.31 0.80
C PRO A 42 -17.93 -22.55 0.89
N SER A 43 -17.79 -23.28 1.99
CA SER A 43 -18.71 -24.39 2.32
C SER A 43 -20.11 -23.90 2.69
N ARG A 44 -20.25 -22.64 3.12
CA ARG A 44 -21.53 -22.02 3.51
C ARG A 44 -21.45 -20.49 3.41
N VAL A 45 -22.57 -19.87 3.04
CA VAL A 45 -22.80 -18.42 3.08
C VAL A 45 -24.03 -18.13 3.93
N ILE A 46 -23.92 -17.14 4.82
CA ILE A 46 -25.04 -16.68 5.66
C ILE A 46 -25.44 -15.29 5.19
N LEU A 47 -26.69 -15.14 4.75
CA LEU A 47 -27.32 -13.88 4.42
C LEU A 47 -27.99 -13.30 5.67
N VAL A 48 -27.61 -12.08 6.00
CA VAL A 48 -28.13 -11.36 7.18
C VAL A 48 -29.17 -10.34 6.72
N GLY A 49 -30.39 -10.45 7.24
CA GLY A 49 -31.51 -9.57 6.88
C GLY A 49 -32.21 -9.97 5.59
N SER A 50 -32.96 -9.04 5.01
CA SER A 50 -33.73 -9.26 3.78
C SER A 50 -32.87 -9.02 2.54
N ALA A 51 -32.39 -10.09 1.90
CA ALA A 51 -31.70 -10.00 0.62
C ALA A 51 -32.70 -9.92 -0.55
N PRO A 52 -32.41 -9.16 -1.63
CA PRO A 52 -33.19 -9.25 -2.86
C PRO A 52 -33.14 -10.67 -3.44
N SER A 53 -34.26 -11.20 -3.93
CA SER A 53 -34.31 -12.55 -4.55
C SER A 53 -33.35 -12.69 -5.74
N ALA A 54 -33.09 -11.59 -6.45
CA ALA A 54 -32.10 -11.54 -7.52
C ALA A 54 -30.66 -11.81 -7.02
N LEU A 55 -30.32 -11.40 -5.80
CA LEU A 55 -29.03 -11.71 -5.17
C LEU A 55 -28.93 -13.20 -4.83
N GLU A 56 -29.97 -13.81 -4.25
CA GLU A 56 -29.98 -15.25 -3.96
C GLU A 56 -29.82 -16.10 -5.23
N LYS A 57 -30.51 -15.70 -6.30
CA LYS A 57 -30.35 -16.32 -7.63
C LYS A 57 -28.92 -16.15 -8.13
N LEU A 58 -28.30 -14.99 -7.94
CA LEU A 58 -26.94 -14.72 -8.35
C LEU A 58 -25.92 -15.60 -7.58
N LEU A 59 -26.12 -15.79 -6.27
CA LEU A 59 -25.28 -16.65 -5.44
C LEU A 59 -25.33 -18.12 -5.89
N THR A 60 -26.49 -18.59 -6.33
CA THR A 60 -26.70 -19.98 -6.75
C THR A 60 -26.47 -20.25 -8.24
N SER A 61 -26.33 -19.21 -9.05
CA SER A 61 -26.04 -19.33 -10.48
C SER A 61 -24.59 -19.77 -10.72
N ALA A 62 -24.34 -20.48 -11.83
CA ALA A 62 -23.00 -20.94 -12.20
C ALA A 62 -22.07 -19.79 -12.61
N ALA A 63 -20.77 -19.98 -12.40
CA ALA A 63 -19.73 -19.13 -12.96
C ALA A 63 -19.78 -19.14 -14.51
N PRO A 64 -19.42 -18.03 -15.19
CA PRO A 64 -18.83 -16.82 -14.63
C PRO A 64 -19.85 -15.83 -14.04
N THR A 65 -21.16 -16.02 -14.25
CA THR A 65 -22.17 -15.05 -13.81
C THR A 65 -22.40 -15.06 -12.30
N GLY A 66 -22.52 -16.22 -11.67
CA GLY A 66 -22.86 -16.37 -10.26
C GLY A 66 -21.79 -17.08 -9.42
N ALA A 67 -22.03 -17.22 -8.11
CA ALA A 67 -21.06 -17.76 -7.15
C ALA A 67 -20.96 -19.29 -7.15
N SER A 68 -21.76 -19.98 -7.96
CA SER A 68 -21.80 -21.45 -8.08
C SER A 68 -22.09 -22.19 -6.77
N LEU A 69 -22.81 -21.55 -5.85
CA LEU A 69 -23.22 -22.17 -4.58
C LEU A 69 -24.47 -23.03 -4.80
N SER A 70 -24.56 -24.15 -4.10
CA SER A 70 -25.83 -24.86 -3.98
C SER A 70 -26.80 -24.13 -3.04
N ALA A 71 -28.10 -24.29 -3.24
CA ALA A 71 -29.11 -23.70 -2.37
C ALA A 71 -28.92 -24.08 -0.89
N SER A 72 -28.45 -25.30 -0.61
CA SER A 72 -28.14 -25.77 0.75
C SER A 72 -26.94 -25.07 1.40
N GLN A 73 -26.09 -24.41 0.63
CA GLN A 73 -24.97 -23.62 1.16
C GLN A 73 -25.40 -22.20 1.54
N VAL A 74 -26.57 -21.73 1.12
CA VAL A 74 -27.08 -20.38 1.41
C VAL A 74 -28.08 -20.46 2.58
N MET A 75 -27.72 -19.86 3.71
CA MET A 75 -28.56 -19.78 4.90
C MET A 75 -29.00 -18.34 5.15
N HIS A 76 -30.15 -18.17 5.80
CA HIS A 76 -30.69 -16.86 6.17
C HIS A 76 -30.74 -16.73 7.68
N ILE A 77 -30.36 -15.55 8.17
CA ILE A 77 -30.61 -15.11 9.53
C ILE A 77 -31.18 -13.69 9.51
N THR A 78 -31.95 -13.34 10.52
CA THR A 78 -32.39 -11.97 10.78
C THR A 78 -31.41 -11.27 11.73
N PRO A 79 -31.35 -9.93 11.74
CA PRO A 79 -30.54 -9.19 12.70
C PRO A 79 -30.89 -9.53 14.17
N ASP A 80 -32.13 -9.89 14.46
CA ASP A 80 -32.59 -10.26 15.80
C ASP A 80 -32.01 -11.60 16.29
N GLU A 81 -31.53 -12.42 15.36
CA GLU A 81 -30.83 -13.68 15.65
C GLU A 81 -29.36 -13.45 16.02
N TYR A 82 -28.84 -12.22 15.94
CA TYR A 82 -27.46 -11.90 16.31
C TYR A 82 -27.08 -12.39 17.71
N LEU A 83 -27.95 -12.21 18.71
CA LEU A 83 -27.67 -12.65 20.08
C LEU A 83 -27.64 -14.19 20.24
N THR A 84 -28.14 -14.94 19.25
CA THR A 84 -28.11 -16.41 19.31
C THR A 84 -26.70 -17.00 19.12
N TYR A 85 -25.76 -16.21 18.59
CA TYR A 85 -24.34 -16.57 18.48
C TYR A 85 -23.61 -16.51 19.83
N TRP A 86 -24.20 -15.86 20.83
CA TRP A 86 -23.60 -15.58 22.12
C TRP A 86 -24.27 -16.41 23.21
N LYS A 87 -23.95 -17.71 23.25
CA LYS A 87 -24.43 -18.59 24.33
C LYS A 87 -23.59 -18.34 25.59
N ASN A 88 -24.22 -17.81 26.64
CA ASN A 88 -23.62 -17.57 27.96
C ASN A 88 -22.48 -16.53 27.99
N SER A 89 -22.65 -15.39 27.31
CA SER A 89 -21.73 -14.27 27.50
C SER A 89 -22.02 -13.56 28.82
N ASP A 90 -21.08 -13.65 29.76
CA ASP A 90 -21.14 -12.95 31.05
C ASP A 90 -20.82 -11.45 30.93
N ILE A 91 -20.29 -11.03 29.77
CA ILE A 91 -19.91 -9.66 29.45
C ILE A 91 -20.66 -9.23 28.19
N ALA A 92 -20.98 -7.95 28.08
CA ALA A 92 -21.43 -7.29 26.85
C ALA A 92 -20.86 -5.87 26.74
N VAL A 93 -20.57 -5.44 25.52
CA VAL A 93 -20.23 -4.04 25.22
C VAL A 93 -21.49 -3.33 24.75
N ILE A 94 -21.86 -2.24 25.42
CA ILE A 94 -22.97 -1.38 25.05
C ILE A 94 -22.40 -0.07 24.52
N SER A 95 -22.68 0.24 23.25
CA SER A 95 -22.28 1.49 22.64
C SER A 95 -23.47 2.45 22.60
N GLY A 96 -23.22 3.75 22.82
CA GLY A 96 -24.20 4.78 22.51
C GLY A 96 -24.66 4.70 21.04
N ASN A 97 -25.83 5.26 20.74
CA ASN A 97 -26.34 5.35 19.36
C ASN A 97 -25.65 6.45 18.56
N ASP A 98 -24.33 6.42 18.56
CA ASP A 98 -23.45 7.31 17.81
C ASP A 98 -22.55 6.45 16.92
N TYR A 99 -22.56 6.73 15.62
CA TYR A 99 -21.88 5.90 14.63
C TYR A 99 -20.36 5.84 14.87
N GLU A 100 -19.75 6.97 15.22
CA GLU A 100 -18.32 7.08 15.53
C GLU A 100 -17.94 6.16 16.69
N THR A 101 -18.69 6.22 17.78
CA THR A 101 -18.50 5.39 18.97
C THR A 101 -18.76 3.90 18.68
N ALA A 102 -19.81 3.58 17.91
CA ALA A 102 -20.19 2.22 17.57
C ALA A 102 -19.11 1.50 16.74
N LEU A 103 -18.42 2.22 15.84
CA LEU A 103 -17.30 1.66 15.08
C LEU A 103 -16.19 1.18 16.03
N ALA A 104 -15.70 2.03 16.93
CA ALA A 104 -14.63 1.66 17.86
C ALA A 104 -15.07 0.60 18.89
N ALA A 105 -16.28 0.73 19.43
CA ALA A 105 -16.85 -0.25 20.36
C ALA A 105 -16.97 -1.63 19.72
N SER A 106 -17.27 -1.72 18.41
CA SER A 106 -17.34 -2.99 17.70
C SER A 106 -15.99 -3.70 17.58
N VAL A 107 -14.90 -2.94 17.41
CA VAL A 107 -13.52 -3.47 17.40
C VAL A 107 -13.15 -3.99 18.79
N TYR A 108 -13.47 -3.23 19.84
CA TYR A 108 -13.19 -3.65 21.21
C TYR A 108 -14.00 -4.89 21.61
N ALA A 109 -15.30 -4.94 21.26
CA ALA A 109 -16.15 -6.10 21.52
C ALA A 109 -15.61 -7.36 20.82
N SER A 110 -15.07 -7.22 19.61
CA SER A 110 -14.39 -8.29 18.88
C SER A 110 -13.09 -8.73 19.56
N LEU A 111 -12.29 -7.79 20.09
CA LEU A 111 -11.05 -8.07 20.82
C LEU A 111 -11.31 -8.90 22.09
N ILE A 112 -12.37 -8.62 22.83
CA ILE A 112 -12.70 -9.34 24.07
C ILE A 112 -13.76 -10.43 23.88
N ASN A 113 -14.05 -10.80 22.62
CA ASN A 113 -14.99 -11.85 22.23
C ASN A 113 -16.36 -11.77 22.95
N THR A 114 -17.04 -10.64 22.79
CA THR A 114 -18.31 -10.36 23.48
C THR A 114 -19.33 -9.73 22.52
N PRO A 115 -20.65 -9.85 22.77
CA PRO A 115 -21.64 -9.14 21.99
C PRO A 115 -21.49 -7.61 22.12
N LEU A 116 -21.50 -6.93 20.98
CA LEU A 116 -21.83 -5.51 20.89
C LEU A 116 -23.35 -5.29 20.86
N ILE A 117 -23.86 -4.34 21.63
CA ILE A 117 -25.23 -3.85 21.61
C ILE A 117 -25.21 -2.33 21.41
N ILE A 118 -26.09 -1.82 20.55
CA ILE A 118 -26.28 -0.39 20.35
C ILE A 118 -27.46 0.07 21.20
N ASP A 119 -27.23 1.05 22.06
CA ASP A 119 -28.26 1.62 22.92
C ASP A 119 -29.42 2.23 22.10
N GLY A 120 -30.65 1.99 22.52
CA GLY A 120 -31.86 2.39 21.77
C GLY A 120 -32.08 1.66 20.43
N GLY A 121 -31.23 0.69 20.07
CA GLY A 121 -31.44 -0.18 18.90
C GLY A 121 -32.46 -1.30 19.15
N ASN A 122 -32.74 -2.11 18.11
CA ASN A 122 -33.67 -3.25 18.17
C ASN A 122 -33.16 -4.45 19.01
N GLY A 123 -32.19 -4.25 19.89
CA GLY A 123 -31.60 -5.32 20.70
C GLY A 123 -32.54 -5.79 21.80
N LYS A 124 -32.60 -7.11 22.05
CA LYS A 124 -33.25 -7.67 23.24
C LYS A 124 -32.56 -7.13 24.50
N SER A 125 -33.34 -6.88 25.55
CA SER A 125 -32.81 -6.54 26.87
C SER A 125 -31.86 -7.64 27.36
N LEU A 126 -30.63 -7.27 27.71
CA LEU A 126 -29.70 -8.18 28.36
C LEU A 126 -30.20 -8.57 29.76
N PRO A 127 -29.95 -9.81 30.22
CA PRO A 127 -30.16 -10.17 31.61
C PRO A 127 -29.39 -9.24 32.56
N ALA A 128 -29.94 -8.99 33.75
CA ALA A 128 -29.29 -8.14 34.76
C ALA A 128 -27.94 -8.69 35.26
N SER A 129 -27.69 -9.99 35.08
CA SER A 129 -26.44 -10.65 35.48
C SER A 129 -25.26 -10.40 34.52
N VAL A 130 -25.51 -9.83 33.34
CA VAL A 130 -24.44 -9.55 32.37
C VAL A 130 -23.66 -8.31 32.81
N TYR A 131 -22.33 -8.43 32.84
CA TYR A 131 -21.40 -7.34 33.06
C TYR A 131 -21.36 -6.41 31.84
N LYS A 132 -21.67 -5.14 32.03
CA LYS A 132 -21.86 -4.18 30.94
C LYS A 132 -20.70 -3.20 30.89
N ILE A 133 -19.97 -3.22 29.77
CA ILE A 133 -18.95 -2.23 29.44
C ILE A 133 -19.57 -1.21 28.49
N CYS A 134 -19.68 0.04 28.92
CA CYS A 134 -20.37 1.07 28.17
C CYS A 134 -19.40 2.03 27.51
N VAL A 135 -19.64 2.32 26.24
CA VAL A 135 -18.79 3.20 25.43
C VAL A 135 -19.60 4.38 24.93
N GLY A 136 -19.14 5.59 25.26
CA GLY A 136 -19.82 6.84 24.92
C GLY A 136 -21.04 7.11 25.80
N THR A 137 -22.01 7.86 25.26
CA THR A 137 -23.24 8.21 25.97
C THR A 137 -24.28 7.10 25.83
N VAL A 138 -24.58 6.40 26.91
CA VAL A 138 -25.58 5.33 26.99
C VAL A 138 -26.59 5.60 28.10
N SER A 139 -27.81 5.10 27.93
CA SER A 139 -28.92 5.17 28.89
C SER A 139 -28.93 4.01 29.88
N ALA A 140 -28.23 2.92 29.58
CA ALA A 140 -28.15 1.74 30.42
C ALA A 140 -27.31 1.96 31.69
N ASP A 141 -27.66 1.26 32.78
CA ASP A 141 -26.80 1.13 33.96
C ASP A 141 -25.65 0.15 33.65
N CYS A 142 -24.42 0.58 33.90
CA CYS A 142 -23.20 -0.10 33.44
C CYS A 142 -22.19 -0.32 34.56
N ASN A 143 -21.39 -1.38 34.41
CA ASN A 143 -20.33 -1.70 35.35
C ASN A 143 -19.05 -0.91 35.06
N GLU A 144 -18.77 -0.65 33.78
CA GLU A 144 -17.63 0.15 33.32
C GLU A 144 -18.08 1.17 32.29
N HIS A 145 -17.37 2.31 32.24
CA HIS A 145 -17.61 3.38 31.28
C HIS A 145 -16.29 3.82 30.64
N TYR A 146 -16.30 3.88 29.31
CA TYR A 146 -15.22 4.40 28.49
C TYR A 146 -15.72 5.58 27.64
N THR A 147 -14.97 6.68 27.62
CA THR A 147 -15.01 7.59 26.46
C THR A 147 -14.34 6.92 25.27
N LEU A 148 -14.51 7.49 24.07
CA LEU A 148 -13.84 6.99 22.87
C LEU A 148 -12.31 6.97 23.04
N GLU A 149 -11.74 8.03 23.62
CA GLU A 149 -10.30 8.15 23.88
C GLU A 149 -9.81 7.11 24.87
N GLN A 150 -10.57 6.87 25.95
CA GLN A 150 -10.21 5.86 26.94
C GLN A 150 -10.29 4.45 26.35
N LEU A 151 -11.30 4.16 25.51
CA LEU A 151 -11.40 2.88 24.81
C LEU A 151 -10.22 2.68 23.84
N GLN A 152 -9.81 3.72 23.11
CA GLN A 152 -8.65 3.68 22.22
C GLN A 152 -7.35 3.42 22.98
N ALA A 153 -7.14 4.08 24.12
CA ALA A 153 -5.99 3.83 24.97
C ALA A 153 -5.99 2.40 25.55
N GLU A 154 -7.15 1.91 25.99
CA GLU A 154 -7.29 0.53 26.47
C GLU A 154 -7.01 -0.48 25.35
N TYR A 155 -7.45 -0.20 24.12
CA TYR A 155 -7.17 -1.04 22.96
C TYR A 155 -5.67 -1.14 22.67
N ILE A 156 -4.93 -0.02 22.71
CA ILE A 156 -3.47 -0.01 22.57
C ILE A 156 -2.83 -0.81 23.69
N ASN A 157 -3.24 -0.60 24.95
CA ASN A 157 -2.68 -1.33 26.08
C ASN A 157 -2.84 -2.85 25.94
N LYS A 158 -3.98 -3.32 25.41
CA LYS A 158 -4.25 -4.75 25.21
C LYS A 158 -3.54 -5.35 24.00
N THR A 159 -3.33 -4.58 22.93
CA THR A 159 -2.81 -5.10 21.66
C THR A 159 -1.34 -4.75 21.40
N ASN A 160 -0.81 -3.75 22.12
CA ASN A 160 0.48 -3.11 21.84
C ASN A 160 0.64 -2.73 20.36
N THR A 161 -0.45 -2.35 19.70
CA THR A 161 -0.45 -2.09 18.26
C THR A 161 0.15 -0.73 17.94
N ASN A 162 0.89 -0.69 16.83
CA ASN A 162 1.36 0.54 16.17
C ASN A 162 0.71 0.71 14.78
N LYS A 163 -0.34 -0.07 14.50
CA LYS A 163 -1.10 -0.02 13.26
C LYS A 163 -2.37 0.76 13.50
N VAL A 164 -2.63 1.73 12.65
CA VAL A 164 -3.69 2.70 12.84
C VAL A 164 -4.55 2.76 11.59
N ILE A 165 -5.86 2.73 11.76
CA ILE A 165 -6.83 3.01 10.71
C ILE A 165 -7.43 4.38 10.93
N LEU A 166 -7.36 5.27 9.95
CA LEU A 166 -8.06 6.55 9.94
C LEU A 166 -9.33 6.47 9.09
N VAL A 167 -10.47 6.84 9.69
CA VAL A 167 -11.76 6.96 8.98
C VAL A 167 -12.42 8.30 9.22
N ASN A 168 -13.29 8.70 8.29
CA ASN A 168 -14.24 9.80 8.51
C ASN A 168 -15.66 9.21 8.61
N PRO A 169 -16.29 9.18 9.80
CA PRO A 169 -17.63 8.62 9.97
C PRO A 169 -18.72 9.33 9.12
N ALA A 170 -18.48 10.57 8.67
CA ALA A 170 -19.41 11.28 7.79
C ALA A 170 -19.46 10.72 6.36
N ASP A 171 -18.56 9.81 5.99
CA ASP A 171 -18.52 9.19 4.65
C ASP A 171 -19.77 8.37 4.29
N LEU A 172 -20.66 8.09 5.25
CA LEU A 172 -21.99 7.53 4.99
C LEU A 172 -22.85 8.46 4.13
N GLY A 173 -22.65 9.78 4.28
CA GLY A 173 -23.38 10.83 3.57
C GLY A 173 -22.57 11.50 2.46
N ILE A 174 -21.29 11.17 2.31
CA ILE A 174 -20.41 11.71 1.27
C ILE A 174 -20.34 10.68 0.14
N PHE A 175 -20.85 11.03 -1.03
CA PHE A 175 -20.87 10.17 -2.20
C PHE A 175 -20.71 11.01 -3.48
N VAL A 176 -20.29 10.33 -4.54
CA VAL A 176 -20.30 10.88 -5.90
C VAL A 176 -21.54 10.40 -6.60
N GLN A 177 -22.27 11.33 -7.23
CA GLN A 177 -23.49 11.04 -7.99
C GLN A 177 -23.14 10.72 -9.44
N GLU A 178 -22.81 9.46 -9.71
CA GLU A 178 -22.41 8.95 -11.03
C GLU A 178 -23.01 7.56 -11.27
N GLU A 179 -23.38 7.25 -12.51
CA GLU A 179 -23.99 5.96 -12.85
C GLU A 179 -22.94 4.85 -12.88
N LEU A 180 -23.17 3.80 -12.08
CA LEU A 180 -22.50 2.52 -12.19
C LEU A 180 -23.51 1.47 -12.62
N VAL A 181 -23.19 0.76 -13.71
CA VAL A 181 -23.91 -0.45 -14.14
C VAL A 181 -23.07 -1.66 -13.77
N PRO A 182 -23.45 -2.43 -12.73
CA PRO A 182 -22.79 -3.69 -12.41
C PRO A 182 -22.90 -4.69 -13.57
N ASN A 183 -21.88 -5.53 -13.73
CA ASN A 183 -21.83 -6.55 -14.78
C ASN A 183 -22.73 -7.75 -14.48
N ARG A 184 -22.92 -8.10 -13.21
CA ARG A 184 -23.64 -9.32 -12.78
C ARG A 184 -24.94 -9.01 -12.04
N SER A 185 -25.01 -7.83 -11.44
CA SER A 185 -26.08 -7.42 -10.52
C SER A 185 -27.17 -6.62 -11.24
N ALA A 186 -28.34 -6.45 -10.61
CA ALA A 186 -29.49 -5.83 -11.27
C ALA A 186 -29.51 -4.31 -11.09
N GLY A 187 -29.84 -3.59 -12.17
CA GLY A 187 -30.10 -2.15 -12.18
C GLY A 187 -28.85 -1.28 -12.09
N SER A 188 -29.03 0.04 -12.24
CA SER A 188 -27.97 1.02 -12.06
C SER A 188 -27.93 1.51 -10.60
N LEU A 189 -26.71 1.78 -10.11
CA LEU A 189 -26.46 2.49 -8.86
C LEU A 189 -25.96 3.91 -9.18
N HIS A 190 -26.23 4.85 -8.27
CA HIS A 190 -25.80 6.23 -8.47
C HIS A 190 -24.99 6.85 -7.32
N LYS A 191 -24.95 6.23 -6.14
CA LYS A 191 -24.21 6.76 -4.98
C LYS A 191 -22.91 6.00 -4.77
N ILE A 192 -21.93 6.26 -5.64
CA ILE A 192 -20.62 5.60 -5.60
C ILE A 192 -19.65 6.33 -4.65
N TYR A 193 -18.51 5.71 -4.35
CA TYR A 193 -17.43 6.27 -3.54
C TYR A 193 -17.86 6.73 -2.13
N SER A 194 -18.57 5.86 -1.42
CA SER A 194 -19.13 6.14 -0.08
C SER A 194 -19.07 4.95 0.87
N LYS A 195 -19.40 5.17 2.15
CA LYS A 195 -19.60 4.12 3.18
C LYS A 195 -18.41 3.18 3.40
N THR A 196 -17.19 3.67 3.16
CA THR A 196 -15.96 2.90 3.36
C THR A 196 -15.70 2.66 4.85
N SER A 197 -16.00 3.64 5.71
CA SER A 197 -15.80 3.58 7.17
C SER A 197 -16.56 2.42 7.82
N LEU A 198 -17.70 1.99 7.24
CA LEU A 198 -18.55 0.91 7.76
C LEU A 198 -17.78 -0.41 7.88
N LEU A 199 -16.79 -0.60 7.03
CA LEU A 199 -16.00 -1.83 6.95
C LEU A 199 -14.68 -1.74 7.72
N SER A 200 -14.32 -0.56 8.24
CA SER A 200 -13.08 -0.39 8.99
C SER A 200 -12.95 -1.27 10.23
N PRO A 201 -14.02 -1.58 10.99
CA PRO A 201 -13.88 -2.47 12.12
C PRO A 201 -13.49 -3.89 11.74
N ILE A 202 -13.80 -4.33 10.50
CA ILE A 202 -13.43 -5.67 10.02
C ILE A 202 -11.92 -5.78 9.89
N LEU A 203 -11.27 -4.79 9.28
CA LEU A 203 -9.82 -4.79 9.18
C LEU A 203 -9.15 -4.60 10.55
N ALA A 204 -9.63 -3.63 11.32
CA ALA A 204 -9.15 -3.34 12.67
C ALA A 204 -9.17 -4.59 13.56
N SER A 205 -10.28 -5.32 13.58
CA SER A 205 -10.41 -6.56 14.34
C SER A 205 -9.52 -7.69 13.79
N ALA A 206 -9.44 -7.84 12.46
CA ALA A 206 -8.71 -8.94 11.83
C ALA A 206 -7.18 -8.83 11.96
N LYS A 207 -6.68 -7.60 12.14
CA LYS A 207 -5.25 -7.29 12.19
C LYS A 207 -4.81 -6.61 13.48
N HIS A 208 -5.70 -6.42 14.45
CA HIS A 208 -5.44 -5.65 15.68
C HIS A 208 -4.91 -4.24 15.37
N GLU A 209 -5.67 -3.46 14.60
CA GLU A 209 -5.35 -2.07 14.27
C GLU A 209 -6.24 -1.11 15.04
N LEU A 210 -5.64 -0.03 15.54
CA LEU A 210 -6.36 1.00 16.27
C LEU A 210 -7.23 1.81 15.31
N LEU A 211 -8.53 1.91 15.58
CA LEU A 211 -9.43 2.75 14.81
C LEU A 211 -9.46 4.20 15.35
N LEU A 212 -9.05 5.14 14.51
CA LEU A 212 -9.17 6.58 14.72
C LEU A 212 -10.25 7.17 13.81
N THR A 213 -11.09 8.00 14.40
CA THR A 213 -12.21 8.64 13.73
C THR A 213 -11.97 10.14 13.62
N LEU A 214 -12.20 10.67 12.43
CA LEU A 214 -12.00 12.07 12.09
C LEU A 214 -13.35 12.73 11.81
N SER A 215 -13.65 13.80 12.55
CA SER A 215 -14.79 14.66 12.26
C SER A 215 -14.29 16.04 11.83
N LEU A 216 -14.34 16.32 10.52
CA LEU A 216 -13.85 17.59 9.96
C LEU A 216 -14.62 18.81 10.50
N SER A 217 -15.90 18.65 10.84
CA SER A 217 -16.68 19.71 11.49
C SER A 217 -16.09 20.08 12.86
N LYS A 218 -15.62 19.10 13.64
CA LYS A 218 -14.94 19.32 14.93
C LYS A 218 -13.58 20.01 14.75
N LEU A 219 -12.91 19.80 13.60
CA LEU A 219 -11.61 20.43 13.31
C LEU A 219 -11.71 21.89 12.84
N SER A 220 -12.84 22.30 12.25
CA SER A 220 -12.99 23.64 11.69
C SER A 220 -12.88 24.77 12.73
N ASP A 221 -13.14 24.49 14.01
CA ASP A 221 -13.00 25.47 15.09
C ASP A 221 -11.53 25.70 15.46
N THR A 222 -10.73 24.62 15.50
CA THR A 222 -9.26 24.70 15.65
C THR A 222 -8.59 25.32 14.41
N ALA A 223 -9.12 25.04 13.21
CA ALA A 223 -8.61 25.58 11.95
C ALA A 223 -8.67 27.12 11.90
N LYS A 224 -9.80 27.69 12.36
CA LYS A 224 -10.00 29.15 12.43
C LYS A 224 -9.03 29.82 13.38
N GLU A 225 -8.71 29.17 14.49
CA GLU A 225 -7.73 29.66 15.46
C GLU A 225 -6.30 29.66 14.89
N GLN A 226 -5.96 28.66 14.08
CA GLN A 226 -4.61 28.48 13.52
C GLN A 226 -4.44 29.02 12.09
N GLN A 227 -5.48 29.64 11.51
CA GLN A 227 -5.50 30.15 10.13
C GLN A 227 -5.12 29.10 9.06
N ILE A 228 -5.35 27.82 9.34
CA ILE A 228 -5.09 26.74 8.39
C ILE A 228 -6.30 26.62 7.46
N THR A 229 -6.10 26.95 6.18
CA THR A 229 -7.17 26.90 5.16
C THR A 229 -7.17 25.63 4.33
N ASP A 230 -6.08 24.86 4.36
CA ASP A 230 -5.92 23.61 3.62
C ASP A 230 -6.39 22.42 4.47
N ARG A 231 -7.35 21.64 3.96
CA ARG A 231 -7.94 20.49 4.64
C ARG A 231 -6.89 19.40 4.89
N ALA A 232 -5.93 19.20 3.99
CA ALA A 232 -4.86 18.23 4.18
C ALA A 232 -4.02 18.56 5.42
N ASN A 233 -3.67 19.83 5.64
CA ASN A 233 -2.93 20.28 6.82
C ASN A 233 -3.73 20.09 8.13
N LEU A 234 -5.05 20.23 8.09
CA LEU A 234 -5.89 19.99 9.28
C LEU A 234 -5.94 18.52 9.67
N ILE A 235 -6.02 17.63 8.68
CA ILE A 235 -6.02 16.18 8.87
C ILE A 235 -4.67 15.74 9.44
N ASP A 236 -3.58 16.25 8.86
CA ASP A 236 -2.22 15.99 9.31
C ASP A 236 -1.99 16.42 10.77
N LEU A 237 -2.37 17.65 11.12
CA LEU A 237 -2.29 18.14 12.50
C LEU A 237 -3.12 17.29 13.48
N PHE A 238 -4.31 16.85 13.07
CA PHE A 238 -5.12 15.94 13.87
C PHE A 238 -4.39 14.62 14.12
N LEU A 239 -3.84 14.01 13.07
CA LEU A 239 -3.07 12.76 13.18
C LEU A 239 -1.88 12.94 14.13
N GLN A 240 -1.06 13.98 13.95
CA GLN A 240 0.09 14.26 14.81
C GLN A 240 -0.32 14.38 16.28
N LYS A 241 -1.32 15.21 16.60
CA LYS A 241 -1.82 15.38 17.97
C LYS A 241 -2.35 14.07 18.56
N LYS A 242 -3.15 13.33 17.77
CA LYS A 242 -3.81 12.11 18.24
C LYS A 242 -2.79 10.99 18.46
N LEU A 243 -1.89 10.75 17.53
CA LEU A 243 -0.85 9.73 17.62
C LEU A 243 0.14 10.03 18.75
N ASN A 244 0.55 11.29 18.92
CA ASN A 244 1.37 11.72 20.06
C ASN A 244 0.67 11.48 21.41
N SER A 245 -0.63 11.78 21.51
CA SER A 245 -1.40 11.54 22.75
C SER A 245 -1.52 10.05 23.11
N LEU A 246 -1.37 9.18 22.12
CA LEU A 246 -1.45 7.73 22.25
C LEU A 246 -0.06 7.06 22.29
N ASN A 247 1.01 7.86 22.25
CA ASN A 247 2.39 7.39 22.22
C ASN A 247 2.71 6.43 21.06
N VAL A 248 2.12 6.68 19.88
CA VAL A 248 2.38 5.95 18.63
C VAL A 248 3.24 6.82 17.73
N SER A 249 4.55 6.56 17.68
CA SER A 249 5.51 7.39 16.93
C SER A 249 5.85 6.84 15.54
N THR A 250 5.77 5.53 15.33
CA THR A 250 6.07 4.88 14.04
C THR A 250 5.16 3.67 13.83
N GLY A 251 4.94 3.28 12.58
CA GLY A 251 4.17 2.06 12.28
C GLY A 251 3.45 2.11 10.94
N TYR A 252 2.17 1.78 10.93
CA TYR A 252 1.35 1.70 9.72
C TYR A 252 0.12 2.60 9.85
N LEU A 253 -0.21 3.29 8.75
CA LEU A 253 -1.40 4.12 8.65
C LEU A 253 -2.26 3.65 7.47
N THR A 254 -3.42 3.08 7.77
CA THR A 254 -4.42 2.71 6.77
C THR A 254 -5.52 3.77 6.74
N ILE A 255 -5.67 4.48 5.63
CA ILE A 255 -6.76 5.46 5.47
C ILE A 255 -7.94 4.75 4.80
N MET A 256 -9.03 4.55 5.54
CA MET A 256 -10.24 3.90 5.02
C MET A 256 -11.30 4.95 4.68
N ALA A 257 -11.06 5.69 3.60
CA ALA A 257 -11.94 6.75 3.12
C ALA A 257 -11.66 7.11 1.65
N THR A 258 -12.69 7.59 0.96
CA THR A 258 -12.52 8.23 -0.36
C THR A 258 -11.88 9.61 -0.19
N PRO A 259 -11.25 10.18 -1.24
CA PRO A 259 -10.65 11.50 -1.15
C PRO A 259 -11.62 12.64 -0.84
N ASP A 260 -12.93 12.47 -1.07
CA ASP A 260 -13.93 13.48 -0.67
C ASP A 260 -14.14 13.52 0.85
N ALA A 261 -14.01 12.36 1.51
CA ALA A 261 -14.16 12.21 2.95
C ALA A 261 -12.86 12.53 3.70
N ILE A 262 -11.72 12.04 3.22
CA ILE A 262 -10.37 12.38 3.72
C ILE A 262 -9.51 12.66 2.50
N GLU A 263 -9.15 13.92 2.30
CA GLU A 263 -8.40 14.39 1.13
C GLU A 263 -7.10 13.60 0.92
N ASN A 264 -6.71 13.34 -0.33
CA ASN A 264 -5.47 12.62 -0.67
C ASN A 264 -4.53 13.47 -1.53
N GLY A 265 -4.92 14.70 -1.89
CA GLY A 265 -4.12 15.61 -2.70
C GLY A 265 -4.02 16.96 -2.00
N TYR A 266 -2.90 17.65 -2.15
CA TYR A 266 -2.80 19.03 -1.68
C TYR A 266 -1.95 19.87 -2.63
N TYR A 267 -2.28 21.15 -2.70
CA TYR A 267 -1.52 22.10 -3.50
C TYR A 267 -0.42 22.72 -2.63
N TYR A 268 0.81 22.72 -3.14
CA TYR A 268 1.89 23.48 -2.52
C TYR A 268 2.42 24.54 -3.48
N LYS A 269 2.80 25.67 -2.91
CA LYS A 269 3.37 26.79 -3.66
C LYS A 269 4.87 26.62 -3.76
N ARG A 270 5.41 26.63 -4.98
CA ARG A 270 6.86 26.63 -5.19
C ARG A 270 7.42 28.00 -4.81
N GLU A 271 8.32 28.07 -3.82
CA GLU A 271 8.87 29.35 -3.32
C GLU A 271 9.58 30.16 -4.42
N ALA A 272 10.23 29.48 -5.38
CA ALA A 272 11.02 30.11 -6.42
C ALA A 272 10.21 30.69 -7.59
N ASP A 273 8.95 30.27 -7.78
CA ASP A 273 8.08 30.75 -8.84
C ASP A 273 6.65 30.81 -8.31
N SER A 274 6.26 32.01 -7.86
CA SER A 274 5.01 32.27 -7.15
C SER A 274 3.73 31.96 -7.93
N SER A 275 3.83 31.49 -9.18
CA SER A 275 2.72 31.23 -10.10
C SER A 275 2.32 29.76 -10.27
N TYR A 276 3.14 28.78 -9.84
CA TYR A 276 2.85 27.36 -10.03
C TYR A 276 2.54 26.64 -8.70
N TYR A 277 1.33 26.09 -8.62
CA TYR A 277 0.95 25.12 -7.61
C TYR A 277 1.21 23.72 -8.14
N LEU A 278 1.98 22.93 -7.41
CA LEU A 278 2.17 21.52 -7.68
C LEU A 278 1.22 20.72 -6.78
N LEU A 279 0.57 19.72 -7.35
CA LEU A 279 -0.33 18.82 -6.64
C LEU A 279 0.49 17.62 -6.16
N ALA A 280 0.51 17.37 -4.86
CA ALA A 280 1.22 16.25 -4.23
C ALA A 280 0.24 15.29 -3.53
N ASN A 281 0.65 14.02 -3.36
CA ASN A 281 -0.14 13.04 -2.64
C ASN A 281 0.01 13.23 -1.11
N ALA A 282 -1.07 13.63 -0.44
CA ALA A 282 -1.09 13.86 1.00
C ALA A 282 -0.82 12.57 1.80
N ASP A 283 -1.23 11.40 1.30
CA ASP A 283 -1.08 10.13 2.03
C ASP A 283 0.39 9.83 2.30
N THR A 284 1.24 9.95 1.29
CA THR A 284 2.66 9.63 1.37
C THR A 284 3.55 10.82 1.72
N ALA A 285 3.11 12.05 1.46
CA ALA A 285 3.93 13.25 1.68
C ALA A 285 3.56 14.03 2.96
N LYS A 286 2.35 13.85 3.51
CA LYS A 286 1.91 14.51 4.75
C LYS A 286 1.59 13.49 5.83
N TYR A 287 0.54 12.70 5.64
CA TYR A 287 0.01 11.82 6.69
C TYR A 287 0.98 10.72 7.14
N SER A 288 2.01 10.45 6.33
CA SER A 288 3.08 9.52 6.65
C SER A 288 4.18 10.10 7.56
N SER A 289 4.26 11.43 7.72
CA SER A 289 5.26 12.13 8.53
C SER A 289 4.63 12.77 9.77
N GLN A 290 5.25 12.66 10.94
CA GLN A 290 4.74 13.24 12.19
C GLN A 290 5.31 14.61 12.55
N ASP A 291 6.46 14.98 12.03
CA ASP A 291 7.18 16.19 12.43
C ASP A 291 7.47 17.13 11.25
N ASN A 292 6.79 16.92 10.12
CA ASN A 292 6.95 17.66 8.87
C ASN A 292 8.37 17.61 8.31
N ASP A 293 9.17 16.61 8.66
CA ASP A 293 10.41 16.35 7.97
C ASP A 293 10.18 15.51 6.69
N THR A 294 11.26 15.16 5.99
CA THR A 294 11.16 14.32 4.77
C THR A 294 11.15 12.82 5.09
N ILE A 295 11.13 12.46 6.37
CA ILE A 295 11.12 11.09 6.86
C ILE A 295 9.67 10.69 7.08
N LEU A 296 9.39 9.47 6.64
CA LEU A 296 8.08 8.89 6.77
C LEU A 296 8.10 7.98 8.00
N GLU A 297 7.45 8.36 9.08
CA GLU A 297 7.29 7.50 10.26
C GLU A 297 6.34 6.32 9.98
N PHE A 298 5.35 6.53 9.12
CA PHE A 298 4.30 5.55 8.82
C PHE A 298 4.39 5.00 7.40
N ALA A 299 4.27 3.67 7.28
CA ALA A 299 3.94 3.03 6.03
C ALA A 299 2.44 3.22 5.76
N THR A 300 2.11 4.07 4.79
CA THR A 300 0.73 4.52 4.56
C THR A 300 0.11 3.87 3.32
N GLY A 301 -1.14 3.44 3.45
CA GLY A 301 -1.98 2.98 2.35
C GLY A 301 -3.42 3.45 2.53
N ARG A 302 -4.20 3.42 1.46
CA ARG A 302 -5.59 3.87 1.45
C ARG A 302 -6.51 2.80 0.88
N ILE A 303 -7.62 2.52 1.53
CA ILE A 303 -8.63 1.58 1.04
C ILE A 303 -9.91 2.35 0.76
N PHE A 304 -10.38 2.28 -0.49
CA PHE A 304 -11.73 2.63 -0.90
C PHE A 304 -12.08 1.89 -2.20
N GLY A 305 -13.34 1.96 -2.61
CA GLY A 305 -13.84 1.32 -3.82
C GLY A 305 -14.99 2.13 -4.45
N ILE A 306 -15.45 1.69 -5.63
CA ILE A 306 -16.56 2.35 -6.31
C ILE A 306 -17.84 2.15 -5.49
N THR A 307 -18.03 0.97 -4.92
CA THR A 307 -19.09 0.68 -3.94
C THR A 307 -18.52 0.06 -2.66
N VAL A 308 -19.33 0.00 -1.60
CA VAL A 308 -18.97 -0.73 -0.37
C VAL A 308 -18.74 -2.24 -0.62
N THR A 309 -19.25 -2.76 -1.74
CA THR A 309 -19.03 -4.14 -2.19
C THR A 309 -17.59 -4.37 -2.64
N ASP A 310 -17.02 -3.41 -3.35
CA ASP A 310 -15.62 -3.47 -3.74
C ASP A 310 -14.71 -3.46 -2.50
N VAL A 311 -15.01 -2.60 -1.52
CA VAL A 311 -14.25 -2.50 -0.27
C VAL A 311 -14.35 -3.78 0.56
N SER A 312 -15.54 -4.33 0.77
CA SER A 312 -15.68 -5.56 1.58
C SER A 312 -15.01 -6.76 0.92
N SER A 313 -15.11 -6.86 -0.41
CA SER A 313 -14.44 -7.91 -1.18
C SER A 313 -12.92 -7.73 -1.17
N TYR A 314 -12.42 -6.49 -1.23
CA TYR A 314 -11.01 -6.16 -1.06
C TYR A 314 -10.50 -6.62 0.31
N LEU A 315 -11.19 -6.24 1.40
CA LEU A 315 -10.80 -6.64 2.76
C LEU A 315 -10.82 -8.17 2.92
N ALA A 316 -11.80 -8.85 2.33
CA ALA A 316 -11.84 -10.30 2.34
C ALA A 316 -10.62 -10.90 1.61
N ARG A 317 -10.19 -10.36 0.47
CA ARG A 317 -8.95 -10.80 -0.19
C ARG A 317 -7.69 -10.52 0.62
N ASP A 318 -7.62 -9.36 1.27
CA ASP A 318 -6.47 -8.99 2.12
C ASP A 318 -6.36 -9.88 3.36
N ILE A 319 -7.44 -10.03 4.12
CA ILE A 319 -7.47 -10.83 5.36
C ILE A 319 -7.22 -12.31 5.08
N PHE A 320 -7.79 -12.84 3.98
CA PHE A 320 -7.70 -14.24 3.59
C PHE A 320 -6.68 -14.48 2.47
N TRP A 321 -5.73 -13.56 2.28
CA TRP A 321 -4.72 -13.63 1.21
C TRP A 321 -3.99 -14.98 1.18
N GLY A 322 -3.66 -15.55 2.35
CA GLY A 322 -2.98 -16.84 2.45
C GLY A 322 -3.85 -18.07 2.18
N GLU A 323 -5.17 -17.92 2.18
CA GLU A 323 -6.14 -19.01 1.99
C GLU A 323 -6.67 -19.10 0.56
N ILE A 324 -6.60 -18.01 -0.21
CA ILE A 324 -7.00 -17.99 -1.61
C ILE A 324 -5.79 -18.37 -2.46
N GLU A 325 -5.99 -19.22 -3.47
CA GLU A 325 -4.92 -19.62 -4.40
C GLU A 325 -4.29 -18.39 -5.04
N ASN A 326 -3.00 -18.17 -4.75
CA ASN A 326 -2.17 -17.16 -5.37
C ASN A 326 -1.05 -17.84 -6.14
N GLY A 327 -1.01 -17.61 -7.45
CA GLY A 327 0.07 -18.09 -8.30
C GLY A 327 1.39 -17.34 -8.05
N ASN A 328 2.47 -17.82 -8.64
CA ASN A 328 3.75 -17.11 -8.75
C ASN A 328 3.94 -16.49 -10.15
N ALA A 329 2.85 -16.29 -10.89
CA ALA A 329 2.91 -15.77 -12.25
C ALA A 329 2.93 -14.24 -12.24
N ILE A 330 3.83 -13.67 -13.02
CA ILE A 330 4.08 -12.23 -13.12
C ILE A 330 3.85 -11.78 -14.55
N LEU A 331 3.27 -10.60 -14.74
CA LEU A 331 3.20 -9.94 -16.04
C LEU A 331 3.97 -8.62 -16.00
N LEU A 332 4.93 -8.48 -16.92
CA LEU A 332 5.72 -7.28 -17.13
C LEU A 332 5.27 -6.57 -18.40
N LEU A 333 4.84 -5.32 -18.28
CA LEU A 333 4.40 -4.49 -19.40
C LEU A 333 5.28 -3.25 -19.45
N ALA A 334 5.94 -2.98 -20.57
CA ALA A 334 6.81 -1.82 -20.68
C ALA A 334 6.92 -1.29 -22.11
N ALA A 335 7.03 0.03 -22.24
CA ALA A 335 7.33 0.73 -23.49
C ALA A 335 7.98 2.10 -23.17
N ASP A 336 7.77 3.08 -24.05
CA ASP A 336 8.24 4.48 -23.96
C ASP A 336 9.73 4.71 -24.22
N SER A 337 10.59 4.28 -23.30
CA SER A 337 12.00 4.65 -23.33
C SER A 337 12.92 3.42 -23.23
N ILE A 338 14.12 3.58 -23.79
CA ILE A 338 15.14 2.54 -23.80
C ILE A 338 15.51 2.07 -22.38
N ASP A 339 15.49 2.99 -21.43
CA ASP A 339 15.77 2.75 -20.00
C ASP A 339 14.66 1.93 -19.35
N VAL A 340 13.40 2.29 -19.63
CA VAL A 340 12.23 1.57 -19.11
C VAL A 340 12.18 0.14 -19.64
N ILE A 341 12.46 -0.04 -20.93
CA ILE A 341 12.58 -1.35 -21.59
C ILE A 341 13.71 -2.17 -20.95
N GLY A 342 14.91 -1.60 -20.87
CA GLY A 342 16.09 -2.27 -20.28
C GLY A 342 15.85 -2.71 -18.84
N GLU A 343 15.18 -1.88 -18.04
CA GLU A 343 14.91 -2.16 -16.64
C GLU A 343 13.91 -3.31 -16.50
N SER A 344 12.87 -3.29 -17.34
CA SER A 344 11.82 -4.32 -17.35
C SER A 344 12.38 -5.67 -17.80
N MET A 345 13.31 -5.68 -18.74
CA MET A 345 14.08 -6.89 -19.08
C MET A 345 14.96 -7.37 -17.92
N GLY A 346 15.55 -6.44 -17.15
CA GLY A 346 16.27 -6.73 -15.92
C GLY A 346 15.39 -7.44 -14.88
N TYR A 347 14.22 -6.88 -14.60
CA TYR A 347 13.23 -7.49 -13.70
C TYR A 347 12.76 -8.85 -14.17
N LYS A 348 12.52 -9.02 -15.48
CA LYS A 348 12.14 -10.32 -16.05
C LYS A 348 13.13 -11.41 -15.66
N LYS A 349 14.42 -11.12 -15.84
CA LYS A 349 15.49 -12.08 -15.51
C LYS A 349 15.58 -12.33 -14.01
N VAL A 350 15.46 -11.28 -13.19
CA VAL A 350 15.41 -11.43 -11.72
C VAL A 350 14.25 -12.30 -11.30
N TYR A 351 13.01 -11.95 -11.63
CA TYR A 351 11.84 -12.73 -11.23
C TYR A 351 11.93 -14.20 -11.68
N SER A 352 12.42 -14.44 -12.89
CA SER A 352 12.63 -15.80 -13.42
C SER A 352 13.68 -16.56 -12.62
N ALA A 353 14.80 -15.92 -12.26
CA ALA A 353 15.84 -16.52 -11.42
C ALA A 353 15.31 -16.91 -10.02
N TYR A 354 14.27 -16.23 -9.54
CA TYR A 354 13.56 -16.55 -8.29
C TYR A 354 12.41 -17.54 -8.46
N GLY A 355 12.32 -18.21 -9.60
CA GLY A 355 11.32 -19.26 -9.84
C GLY A 355 9.91 -18.73 -10.02
N ASN A 356 9.73 -17.46 -10.37
CA ASN A 356 8.43 -16.92 -10.79
C ASN A 356 8.19 -17.22 -12.28
N ASN A 357 6.93 -17.41 -12.65
CA ASN A 357 6.52 -17.62 -14.04
C ASN A 357 6.28 -16.27 -14.71
N VAL A 358 7.25 -15.76 -15.46
CA VAL A 358 7.21 -14.38 -15.97
C VAL A 358 6.76 -14.31 -17.42
N ASP A 359 5.59 -13.73 -17.64
CA ASP A 359 5.16 -13.23 -18.95
C ASP A 359 5.59 -11.78 -19.12
N SER A 360 5.84 -11.36 -20.36
CA SER A 360 6.23 -9.98 -20.65
C SER A 360 5.75 -9.51 -22.01
N GLU A 361 5.21 -8.30 -22.07
CA GLU A 361 4.98 -7.53 -23.30
C GLU A 361 5.78 -6.23 -23.22
N ILE A 362 6.98 -6.29 -23.78
CA ILE A 362 7.92 -5.18 -23.81
C ILE A 362 8.01 -4.72 -25.27
N ASP A 363 7.46 -3.54 -25.57
CA ASP A 363 7.41 -3.01 -26.93
C ASP A 363 8.65 -2.17 -27.23
N HIS A 364 9.41 -2.57 -28.25
CA HIS A 364 10.64 -1.92 -28.70
C HIS A 364 10.40 -0.79 -29.74
N GLY A 365 9.15 -0.59 -30.17
CA GLY A 365 8.73 0.37 -31.19
C GLY A 365 7.99 1.60 -30.67
N HIS A 366 8.11 1.90 -29.36
CA HIS A 366 7.46 3.05 -28.68
C HIS A 366 5.93 3.05 -28.73
N GLN A 367 5.28 1.94 -29.06
CA GLN A 367 3.84 1.85 -28.85
C GLN A 367 3.58 1.34 -27.43
N SER A 368 2.66 2.00 -26.73
CA SER A 368 2.25 1.53 -25.41
C SER A 368 1.74 0.09 -25.46
N PRO A 369 2.06 -0.76 -24.48
CA PRO A 369 1.66 -2.16 -24.55
C PRO A 369 0.13 -2.25 -24.49
N LYS A 370 -0.42 -3.21 -25.23
CA LYS A 370 -1.85 -3.56 -25.23
C LYS A 370 -1.99 -5.07 -25.03
N PRO A 371 -1.75 -5.56 -23.80
CA PRO A 371 -1.90 -6.97 -23.51
C PRO A 371 -3.32 -7.44 -23.75
N GLU A 372 -3.44 -8.60 -24.38
CA GLU A 372 -4.71 -9.30 -24.54
C GLU A 372 -5.31 -9.59 -23.15
N PRO A 373 -6.63 -9.49 -22.94
CA PRO A 373 -7.25 -9.70 -21.63
C PRO A 373 -6.81 -11.00 -20.95
N GLY A 374 -6.68 -12.10 -21.70
CA GLY A 374 -6.23 -13.39 -21.15
C GLY A 374 -4.84 -13.38 -20.50
N LYS A 375 -3.98 -12.40 -20.78
CA LYS A 375 -2.63 -12.28 -20.18
C LYS A 375 -2.65 -11.81 -18.74
N TYR A 376 -3.71 -11.17 -18.27
CA TYR A 376 -3.85 -10.73 -16.88
C TYR A 376 -4.30 -11.85 -15.94
N ILE A 377 -4.97 -12.87 -16.47
CA ILE A 377 -5.56 -13.96 -15.68
C ILE A 377 -4.45 -14.81 -15.03
N GLY A 378 -4.64 -15.18 -13.77
CA GLY A 378 -3.68 -16.00 -13.01
C GLY A 378 -2.43 -15.27 -12.53
N LYS A 379 -2.33 -13.94 -12.72
CA LYS A 379 -1.15 -13.16 -12.30
C LYS A 379 -1.31 -12.71 -10.86
N SER A 380 -0.30 -12.96 -10.03
CA SER A 380 -0.24 -12.43 -8.66
C SER A 380 0.43 -11.07 -8.59
N PHE A 381 1.25 -10.72 -9.58
CA PHE A 381 1.92 -9.43 -9.67
C PHE A 381 1.95 -8.91 -11.11
N ILE A 382 1.55 -7.66 -11.30
CA ILE A 382 1.58 -6.97 -12.60
C ILE A 382 2.38 -5.69 -12.42
N GLN A 383 3.45 -5.58 -13.20
CA GLN A 383 4.27 -4.37 -13.27
C GLN A 383 4.12 -3.74 -14.64
N PHE A 384 3.71 -2.49 -14.66
CA PHE A 384 3.51 -1.71 -15.87
C PHE A 384 4.41 -0.48 -15.85
N LYS A 385 5.17 -0.21 -16.90
CA LYS A 385 6.05 0.96 -17.01
C LYS A 385 5.93 1.59 -18.40
N ASP A 386 5.04 2.55 -18.51
CA ASP A 386 4.80 3.36 -19.71
C ASP A 386 3.73 4.43 -19.36
N HIS A 387 3.27 5.22 -20.33
CA HIS A 387 2.20 6.19 -20.22
C HIS A 387 0.87 5.55 -19.77
N GLY A 388 0.07 6.35 -19.06
CA GLY A 388 -1.29 6.00 -18.70
C GLY A 388 -2.14 7.25 -18.58
N ASN A 389 -3.42 7.06 -18.35
CA ASN A 389 -4.33 8.09 -17.88
C ASN A 389 -5.37 7.49 -16.92
N PHE A 390 -6.37 8.26 -16.54
CA PHE A 390 -7.39 7.83 -15.57
C PHE A 390 -8.26 6.66 -16.05
N GLU A 391 -8.36 6.37 -17.34
CA GLU A 391 -9.22 5.33 -17.93
C GLU A 391 -8.45 4.17 -18.59
N GLN A 392 -7.15 4.35 -18.84
CA GLN A 392 -6.31 3.35 -19.49
C GLN A 392 -4.89 3.30 -18.93
N MET A 393 -4.31 2.10 -18.98
CA MET A 393 -2.92 1.82 -18.70
C MET A 393 -2.26 1.41 -20.02
N GLY A 394 -1.44 2.29 -20.58
CA GLY A 394 -0.96 2.16 -21.96
C GLY A 394 -2.12 2.27 -22.95
N ARG A 395 -2.34 1.21 -23.75
CA ARG A 395 -3.48 1.09 -24.67
C ARG A 395 -4.60 0.18 -24.15
N SER A 396 -4.49 -0.29 -22.91
CA SER A 396 -5.48 -1.15 -22.26
C SER A 396 -6.47 -0.30 -21.47
N PHE A 397 -7.73 -0.27 -21.90
CA PHE A 397 -8.80 0.46 -21.21
C PHE A 397 -9.34 -0.34 -20.02
N TYR A 398 -9.93 0.36 -19.04
CA TYR A 398 -10.49 -0.27 -17.84
C TYR A 398 -11.50 -1.40 -18.13
N TYR A 399 -12.26 -1.30 -19.23
CA TYR A 399 -13.25 -2.31 -19.62
C TYR A 399 -12.61 -3.57 -20.24
N GLU A 400 -11.36 -3.47 -20.73
CA GLU A 400 -10.59 -4.60 -21.29
C GLU A 400 -9.88 -5.41 -20.20
N LEU A 401 -9.69 -4.83 -19.00
CA LEU A 401 -9.14 -5.53 -17.84
C LEU A 401 -10.08 -6.70 -17.46
N PRO A 402 -9.64 -7.97 -17.43
CA PRO A 402 -10.51 -9.05 -16.96
C PRO A 402 -10.60 -9.07 -15.43
N GLU A 403 -11.34 -10.03 -14.90
CA GLU A 403 -11.22 -10.41 -13.49
C GLU A 403 -9.82 -10.92 -13.16
N LEU A 404 -9.34 -10.54 -11.99
CA LEU A 404 -7.99 -10.68 -11.50
C LEU A 404 -7.95 -11.68 -10.34
N ASP A 405 -6.80 -12.33 -10.17
CA ASP A 405 -6.59 -13.42 -9.23
C ASP A 405 -5.74 -12.94 -8.04
N ASN A 406 -6.33 -12.07 -7.22
CA ASN A 406 -5.66 -11.42 -6.08
C ASN A 406 -4.35 -10.77 -6.51
N THR A 407 -4.42 -9.87 -7.48
CA THR A 407 -3.21 -9.32 -8.12
C THR A 407 -2.76 -8.03 -7.42
N LEU A 408 -1.46 -7.87 -7.18
CA LEU A 408 -0.87 -6.57 -6.88
C LEU A 408 -0.48 -5.85 -8.19
N PHE A 409 -1.00 -4.65 -8.40
CA PHE A 409 -0.62 -3.76 -9.51
C PHE A 409 0.44 -2.76 -9.08
N LEU A 410 1.50 -2.65 -9.87
CA LEU A 410 2.53 -1.62 -9.77
C LEU A 410 2.63 -0.87 -11.10
N THR A 411 2.01 0.30 -11.17
CA THR A 411 1.97 1.11 -12.41
C THR A 411 3.00 2.21 -12.32
N GLY A 412 4.19 1.90 -12.81
CA GLY A 412 5.38 2.59 -12.43
C GLY A 412 5.63 3.96 -13.07
N VAL A 413 5.11 4.17 -14.27
CA VAL A 413 5.26 5.45 -14.97
C VAL A 413 3.91 5.91 -15.55
N ALA A 414 2.84 5.21 -15.15
CA ALA A 414 1.51 5.45 -15.68
C ALA A 414 0.91 6.67 -15.00
N CYS A 415 1.05 7.82 -15.66
CA CYS A 415 0.45 9.06 -15.22
C CYS A 415 -1.04 8.87 -14.96
N ARG A 416 -1.52 9.45 -13.84
CA ARG A 416 -2.95 9.70 -13.59
C ARG A 416 -3.87 8.48 -13.50
N THR A 417 -3.37 7.26 -13.43
CA THR A 417 -4.23 6.06 -13.36
C THR A 417 -5.07 5.95 -12.07
N CYS A 418 -4.73 6.73 -11.05
CA CYS A 418 -5.46 6.87 -9.79
C CYS A 418 -5.85 8.32 -9.45
N ILE A 419 -5.99 9.21 -10.43
CA ILE A 419 -6.24 10.65 -10.17
C ILE A 419 -7.69 10.97 -9.78
N TYR A 420 -8.15 10.43 -8.65
CA TYR A 420 -9.52 10.64 -8.17
C TYR A 420 -9.91 12.12 -8.09
N GLY A 421 -9.01 13.00 -7.63
CA GLY A 421 -9.28 14.43 -7.46
C GLY A 421 -9.71 15.14 -8.76
N GLU A 422 -9.18 14.71 -9.91
CA GLU A 422 -9.55 15.24 -11.23
C GLU A 422 -10.63 14.38 -11.91
N PHE A 423 -10.77 13.10 -11.52
CA PHE A 423 -11.59 12.12 -12.23
C PHE A 423 -12.39 11.21 -11.29
N LYS A 424 -13.52 11.73 -10.80
CA LYS A 424 -14.44 11.04 -9.88
C LYS A 424 -15.46 10.19 -10.62
N LYS A 425 -15.02 9.24 -11.43
CA LYS A 425 -15.92 8.37 -12.21
C LYS A 425 -15.72 6.90 -11.86
N PRO A 426 -16.73 6.03 -12.09
CA PRO A 426 -16.55 4.59 -11.92
C PRO A 426 -15.52 4.02 -12.91
N THR A 427 -15.19 4.72 -13.99
CA THR A 427 -14.23 4.28 -15.01
C THR A 427 -12.76 4.48 -14.60
N LEU A 428 -12.49 5.02 -13.40
CA LEU A 428 -11.13 5.21 -12.89
C LEU A 428 -10.38 3.86 -12.84
N TYR A 429 -9.28 3.76 -13.59
CA TYR A 429 -8.60 2.51 -13.91
C TYR A 429 -8.20 1.72 -12.65
N CYS A 430 -7.60 2.40 -11.65
CA CYS A 430 -7.19 1.68 -10.45
C CYS A 430 -8.35 1.19 -9.58
N MET A 431 -9.47 1.92 -9.56
CA MET A 431 -10.69 1.45 -8.89
C MET A 431 -11.32 0.27 -9.61
N GLN A 432 -11.24 0.26 -10.95
CA GLN A 432 -11.63 -0.89 -11.75
C GLN A 432 -10.73 -2.10 -11.49
N ALA A 433 -9.44 -1.91 -11.28
CA ALA A 433 -8.55 -2.99 -10.85
C ALA A 433 -8.95 -3.56 -9.47
N ILE A 434 -9.22 -2.71 -8.47
CA ILE A 434 -9.70 -3.14 -7.14
C ILE A 434 -11.03 -3.91 -7.26
N ARG A 435 -12.01 -3.36 -8.00
CA ARG A 435 -13.30 -4.03 -8.27
C ARG A 435 -13.10 -5.40 -8.92
N LYS A 436 -12.19 -5.50 -9.89
CA LYS A 436 -11.92 -6.73 -10.64
C LYS A 436 -11.06 -7.74 -9.90
N GLY A 437 -10.65 -7.49 -8.65
CA GLY A 437 -9.97 -8.49 -7.83
C GLY A 437 -8.51 -8.20 -7.51
N ALA A 438 -8.01 -7.00 -7.80
CA ALA A 438 -6.70 -6.60 -7.29
C ALA A 438 -6.71 -6.53 -5.76
N SER A 439 -5.59 -6.92 -5.14
CA SER A 439 -5.36 -6.84 -3.69
C SER A 439 -4.45 -5.68 -3.29
N GLY A 440 -4.00 -4.91 -4.27
CA GLY A 440 -3.38 -3.62 -4.08
C GLY A 440 -3.12 -2.96 -5.43
N TYR A 441 -3.05 -1.64 -5.44
CA TYR A 441 -2.68 -0.86 -6.61
C TYR A 441 -1.76 0.27 -6.20
N ILE A 442 -0.56 0.31 -6.77
CA ILE A 442 0.41 1.37 -6.55
C ILE A 442 0.56 2.14 -7.84
N GLY A 443 0.29 3.44 -7.78
CA GLY A 443 0.36 4.31 -8.93
C GLY A 443 0.15 5.77 -8.57
N MET A 444 0.00 6.60 -9.58
CA MET A 444 0.00 8.05 -9.43
C MET A 444 -1.41 8.57 -9.10
N PHE A 445 -1.55 9.16 -7.92
CA PHE A 445 -2.78 9.78 -7.41
C PHE A 445 -2.93 11.22 -7.89
N VAL A 446 -1.83 11.83 -8.32
CA VAL A 446 -1.73 13.20 -8.82
C VAL A 446 -0.77 13.24 -10.02
N GLY A 447 -0.74 14.33 -10.77
CA GLY A 447 0.14 14.45 -11.93
C GLY A 447 1.62 14.61 -11.55
N GLY A 448 2.48 13.73 -12.07
CA GLY A 448 3.93 13.77 -11.81
C GLY A 448 4.38 12.99 -10.57
N GLY A 449 5.67 12.67 -10.52
CA GLY A 449 6.30 11.92 -9.44
C GLY A 449 7.18 10.79 -9.93
N LEU A 450 8.12 10.38 -9.08
CA LEU A 450 9.02 9.25 -9.29
C LEU A 450 9.05 8.42 -8.00
N MET A 451 9.15 7.10 -8.13
CA MET A 451 9.49 6.20 -7.03
C MET A 451 10.65 5.31 -7.46
N GLU A 452 11.46 4.87 -6.50
CA GLU A 452 12.55 3.92 -6.74
C GLU A 452 12.00 2.49 -6.85
N TYR A 453 11.65 2.07 -8.06
CA TYR A 453 11.07 0.74 -8.37
C TYR A 453 11.93 -0.41 -7.89
N GLN A 454 13.25 -0.26 -8.00
CA GLN A 454 14.23 -1.26 -7.65
C GLN A 454 14.16 -1.55 -6.16
N TYR A 455 14.11 -0.50 -5.34
CA TYR A 455 13.89 -0.67 -3.91
C TYR A 455 12.55 -1.37 -3.64
N PHE A 456 11.48 -0.88 -4.27
CA PHE A 456 10.13 -1.42 -4.04
C PHE A 456 10.06 -2.93 -4.32
N VAL A 457 10.50 -3.36 -5.50
CA VAL A 457 10.53 -4.78 -5.91
C VAL A 457 11.45 -5.59 -4.97
N SER A 458 12.62 -5.05 -4.64
CA SER A 458 13.57 -5.70 -3.75
C SER A 458 13.01 -5.90 -2.34
N ALA A 459 12.32 -4.91 -1.80
CA ALA A 459 11.61 -4.97 -0.52
C ALA A 459 10.52 -6.05 -0.52
N LEU A 460 9.68 -6.08 -1.56
CA LEU A 460 8.64 -7.10 -1.68
C LEU A 460 9.20 -8.53 -1.77
N THR A 461 10.22 -8.74 -2.60
CA THR A 461 10.88 -10.05 -2.70
C THR A 461 11.63 -10.47 -1.42
N ASN A 462 11.81 -9.55 -0.48
CA ASN A 462 12.36 -9.81 0.86
C ASN A 462 11.30 -10.00 1.95
N ASN A 463 10.04 -10.17 1.55
CA ASN A 463 8.90 -10.38 2.44
C ASN A 463 8.61 -9.18 3.36
N LEU A 464 8.98 -7.98 2.93
CA LEU A 464 8.46 -6.74 3.53
C LEU A 464 6.99 -6.54 3.10
N THR A 465 6.27 -5.75 3.87
CA THR A 465 4.90 -5.37 3.51
C THR A 465 4.91 -4.44 2.30
N ILE A 466 3.78 -4.32 1.60
CA ILE A 466 3.66 -3.39 0.47
C ILE A 466 3.82 -1.93 0.90
N GLY A 467 3.41 -1.59 2.12
CA GLY A 467 3.57 -0.27 2.71
C GLY A 467 5.03 0.04 3.03
N ASP A 468 5.76 -0.90 3.64
CA ASP A 468 7.20 -0.73 3.91
C ASP A 468 8.00 -0.60 2.62
N ALA A 469 7.65 -1.40 1.60
CA ALA A 469 8.26 -1.32 0.28
C ALA A 469 8.04 0.05 -0.37
N LEU A 470 6.81 0.59 -0.29
CA LEU A 470 6.49 1.91 -0.83
C LEU A 470 7.19 3.02 -0.04
N LYS A 471 7.09 2.99 1.29
CA LYS A 471 7.77 3.93 2.20
C LYS A 471 9.26 3.99 1.91
N GLY A 472 9.95 2.86 1.87
CA GLY A 472 11.39 2.82 1.60
C GLY A 472 11.75 3.26 0.18
N SER A 473 10.88 3.02 -0.80
CA SER A 473 11.07 3.47 -2.19
C SER A 473 11.05 4.99 -2.28
N ILE A 474 10.10 5.61 -1.59
CA ILE A 474 9.95 7.07 -1.51
C ILE A 474 11.11 7.70 -0.73
N MET A 475 11.47 7.12 0.43
CA MET A 475 12.60 7.57 1.24
C MET A 475 13.93 7.51 0.49
N THR A 476 14.13 6.43 -0.29
CA THR A 476 15.32 6.30 -1.14
C THR A 476 15.35 7.43 -2.17
N HIS A 477 14.21 7.70 -2.83
CA HIS A 477 14.10 8.78 -3.80
C HIS A 477 14.47 10.15 -3.20
N TYR A 478 13.96 10.46 -1.99
CA TYR A 478 14.29 11.72 -1.30
C TYR A 478 15.77 11.81 -0.94
N SER A 479 16.36 10.71 -0.46
CA SER A 479 17.77 10.67 -0.03
C SER A 479 18.76 10.83 -1.18
N ALA A 480 18.40 10.38 -2.39
CA ALA A 480 19.24 10.49 -3.58
C ALA A 480 19.36 11.94 -4.11
N GLY A 481 18.79 12.92 -3.42
CA GLY A 481 18.97 14.34 -3.74
C GLY A 481 18.23 14.80 -5.00
N TYR A 482 17.39 13.95 -5.62
CA TYR A 482 16.55 14.32 -6.77
C TYR A 482 15.60 15.49 -6.47
N VAL A 483 15.27 15.71 -5.20
CA VAL A 483 14.52 16.89 -4.71
C VAL A 483 15.17 18.21 -5.14
N LYS A 484 16.51 18.26 -5.31
CA LYS A 484 17.20 19.49 -5.74
C LYS A 484 16.99 19.84 -7.21
N LEU A 485 16.74 18.88 -8.09
CA LEU A 485 16.61 19.13 -9.54
C LEU A 485 15.18 19.51 -9.95
N SER A 486 14.17 19.09 -9.18
CA SER A 486 12.76 19.41 -9.43
C SER A 486 12.23 20.65 -8.69
N GLY A 487 13.03 21.27 -7.83
CA GLY A 487 12.76 22.59 -7.28
C GLY A 487 12.47 22.63 -5.78
N GLY A 488 13.53 22.89 -5.00
CA GLY A 488 13.45 23.29 -3.60
C GLY A 488 13.55 22.12 -2.63
N PRO A 489 14.29 22.26 -1.51
CA PRO A 489 14.50 21.21 -0.50
C PRO A 489 13.23 20.82 0.28
N ASP A 490 12.11 21.53 0.13
CA ASP A 490 11.01 21.48 1.09
C ASP A 490 9.72 20.79 0.61
N THR A 491 9.65 20.23 -0.60
CA THR A 491 8.42 19.50 -0.99
C THR A 491 8.69 18.34 -1.94
N PRO A 492 8.39 17.11 -1.52
CA PRO A 492 8.42 15.99 -2.42
C PRO A 492 7.21 16.06 -3.35
N SER A 493 7.46 16.22 -4.64
CA SER A 493 6.46 15.99 -5.70
C SER A 493 6.15 14.50 -5.86
N ASN A 494 5.91 13.80 -4.74
CA ASN A 494 5.55 12.40 -4.79
C ASN A 494 4.06 12.29 -5.11
N GLY A 495 3.77 11.92 -6.36
CA GLY A 495 2.42 11.60 -6.76
C GLY A 495 2.01 10.15 -6.54
N PHE A 496 2.92 9.26 -6.11
CA PHE A 496 2.62 7.85 -5.89
C PHE A 496 1.88 7.62 -4.58
N GLY A 497 0.93 6.69 -4.61
CA GLY A 497 0.23 6.21 -3.43
C GLY A 497 -0.09 4.73 -3.54
N LEU A 498 -0.46 4.14 -2.42
CA LEU A 498 -0.98 2.78 -2.34
C LEU A 498 -2.49 2.82 -2.14
N ILE A 499 -3.23 2.28 -3.11
CA ILE A 499 -4.59 1.80 -2.88
C ILE A 499 -4.49 0.37 -2.34
N GLY A 500 -4.64 0.22 -1.04
CA GLY A 500 -4.62 -1.05 -0.35
C GLY A 500 -4.15 -0.93 1.09
N ASP A 501 -4.16 -2.06 1.79
CA ASP A 501 -3.65 -2.20 3.14
C ASP A 501 -2.11 -2.19 3.14
N PRO A 502 -1.45 -1.21 3.79
CA PRO A 502 0.01 -1.12 3.83
C PRO A 502 0.67 -2.31 4.52
N THR A 503 -0.05 -3.09 5.34
CA THR A 503 0.46 -4.24 6.08
C THR A 503 0.48 -5.55 5.27
N LEU A 504 -0.14 -5.58 4.09
CA LEU A 504 -0.22 -6.77 3.25
C LEU A 504 1.18 -7.23 2.81
N LYS A 505 1.45 -8.53 2.93
CA LYS A 505 2.67 -9.18 2.43
C LYS A 505 2.36 -10.04 1.21
N ILE A 506 3.02 -9.74 0.10
CA ILE A 506 2.90 -10.53 -1.14
C ILE A 506 3.91 -11.67 -1.10
N LYS A 507 3.47 -12.86 -1.52
CA LYS A 507 4.33 -14.04 -1.57
C LYS A 507 4.92 -14.20 -2.97
N PHE A 508 6.24 -14.12 -3.07
CA PHE A 508 7.00 -14.51 -4.27
C PHE A 508 7.42 -15.98 -4.16
N ALA A 509 7.75 -16.62 -5.29
CA ALA A 509 8.14 -18.04 -5.31
C ALA A 509 9.34 -18.35 -4.41
N ASN A 510 10.39 -17.53 -4.49
CA ASN A 510 11.56 -17.61 -3.61
C ASN A 510 11.98 -16.21 -3.15
N PRO A 511 12.43 -16.04 -1.90
CA PRO A 511 12.94 -14.76 -1.43
C PRO A 511 14.27 -14.41 -2.09
N PHE A 512 14.53 -13.11 -2.28
CA PHE A 512 15.83 -12.62 -2.73
C PHE A 512 16.88 -12.80 -1.60
N PRO A 513 18.16 -13.15 -1.88
CA PRO A 513 19.19 -13.29 -0.87
C PRO A 513 19.44 -11.96 -0.18
N ARG A 514 19.34 -11.95 1.15
CA ARG A 514 19.50 -10.74 1.95
C ARG A 514 20.93 -10.22 1.94
N SER A 515 21.07 -8.90 1.74
CA SER A 515 22.33 -8.21 2.05
C SER A 515 22.59 -8.30 3.56
N GLN A 516 23.86 -8.21 4.01
CA GLN A 516 24.25 -8.37 5.42
C GLN A 516 25.11 -7.21 5.91
N LEU A 517 24.78 -6.59 7.04
CA LEU A 517 25.67 -5.75 7.83
C LEU A 517 26.49 -6.66 8.75
N ILE A 518 27.80 -6.56 8.63
CA ILE A 518 28.77 -7.33 9.38
C ILE A 518 29.52 -6.33 10.25
N GLN A 519 29.20 -6.28 11.53
CA GLN A 519 30.02 -5.54 12.47
C GLN A 519 31.38 -6.24 12.59
N LYS A 520 32.46 -5.53 12.22
CA LYS A 520 33.84 -6.04 12.28
C LYS A 520 34.46 -5.74 13.65
N ASN A 521 34.14 -4.59 14.23
CA ASN A 521 34.49 -4.20 15.61
C ASN A 521 33.58 -3.04 16.09
N GLU A 522 33.86 -2.43 17.24
CA GLU A 522 33.03 -1.36 17.85
C GLU A 522 32.74 -0.17 16.92
N SER A 523 33.65 0.15 16.00
CA SER A 523 33.54 1.29 15.10
C SER A 523 33.58 0.91 13.62
N SER A 524 33.73 -0.37 13.28
CA SER A 524 33.92 -0.86 11.91
C SER A 524 32.81 -1.81 11.50
N TYR A 525 32.30 -1.57 10.30
CA TYR A 525 31.19 -2.30 9.72
C TYR A 525 31.51 -2.64 8.26
N ALA A 526 30.98 -3.75 7.78
CA ALA A 526 30.97 -4.08 6.36
C ALA A 526 29.55 -4.37 5.90
N ILE A 527 29.15 -3.87 4.75
CA ILE A 527 27.88 -4.23 4.12
C ILE A 527 28.19 -5.21 3.01
N ARG A 528 27.82 -6.47 3.20
CA ARG A 528 27.81 -7.48 2.16
C ARG A 528 26.53 -7.35 1.34
N LEU A 529 26.63 -6.70 0.20
CA LEU A 529 25.56 -6.59 -0.77
C LEU A 529 25.40 -7.89 -1.55
N GLN A 530 24.18 -8.38 -1.67
CA GLN A 530 23.83 -9.44 -2.60
C GLN A 530 23.37 -8.81 -3.90
N VAL A 531 24.18 -8.88 -4.96
CA VAL A 531 23.91 -8.19 -6.23
C VAL A 531 23.66 -9.19 -7.35
N ALA A 532 22.51 -9.09 -8.02
CA ALA A 532 22.28 -9.73 -9.31
C ALA A 532 22.91 -8.89 -10.41
N ARG A 533 23.91 -9.41 -11.14
CA ARG A 533 24.34 -8.81 -12.41
C ARG A 533 23.52 -9.41 -13.54
N VAL A 534 22.71 -8.59 -14.19
CA VAL A 534 21.86 -9.02 -15.29
C VAL A 534 22.41 -8.42 -16.59
N PRO A 535 23.11 -9.18 -17.44
CA PRO A 535 23.46 -8.69 -18.77
C PRO A 535 22.18 -8.58 -19.60
N VAL A 536 21.91 -7.43 -20.22
CA VAL A 536 20.81 -7.28 -21.17
C VAL A 536 21.43 -6.92 -22.51
N GLU A 537 21.19 -7.75 -23.52
CA GLU A 537 21.51 -7.42 -24.91
C GLU A 537 20.19 -7.12 -25.61
N PHE A 538 20.13 -5.99 -26.33
CA PHE A 538 19.11 -5.83 -27.35
C PHE A 538 19.63 -5.01 -28.53
N VAL A 539 18.97 -5.23 -29.66
CA VAL A 539 19.19 -4.50 -30.91
C VAL A 539 18.08 -3.47 -30.99
N SER A 540 18.45 -2.19 -30.91
CA SER A 540 17.50 -1.09 -31.12
C SER A 540 17.47 -0.74 -32.59
N ASN A 541 16.28 -0.66 -33.20
CA ASN A 541 16.15 -0.13 -34.56
C ASN A 541 16.47 1.38 -34.65
N TYR A 542 16.56 2.07 -33.50
CA TYR A 542 16.89 3.49 -33.40
C TYR A 542 18.39 3.77 -33.44
N ILE A 543 19.19 2.82 -32.97
CA ILE A 543 20.65 2.94 -32.93
C ILE A 543 21.15 1.93 -33.94
N ASN A 544 21.56 2.42 -35.14
CA ASN A 544 22.11 1.66 -36.28
C ASN A 544 21.95 0.14 -36.10
N PRO A 545 21.07 -0.57 -36.83
CA PRO A 545 20.67 -1.96 -36.55
C PRO A 545 21.81 -2.98 -36.43
N ASN A 546 23.03 -2.60 -36.82
CA ASN A 546 24.25 -3.38 -36.63
C ASN A 546 24.97 -3.14 -35.27
N LYS A 547 24.50 -2.23 -34.43
CA LYS A 547 25.08 -1.90 -33.11
C LYS A 547 24.25 -2.57 -32.01
N ARG A 548 24.91 -3.45 -31.25
CA ARG A 548 24.35 -4.03 -30.03
C ARG A 548 24.58 -3.10 -28.87
N LEU A 549 23.58 -2.99 -28.00
CA LEU A 549 23.68 -2.28 -26.75
C LEU A 549 23.76 -3.31 -25.63
N ASN A 550 24.88 -3.28 -24.91
CA ASN A 550 25.11 -4.14 -23.77
C ASN A 550 24.84 -3.37 -22.50
N PHE A 551 23.77 -3.72 -21.82
CA PHE A 551 23.49 -3.24 -20.49
C PHE A 551 23.99 -4.27 -19.52
N ASN A 552 24.43 -3.78 -18.37
CA ASN A 552 24.31 -4.58 -17.19
C ASN A 552 23.15 -3.94 -16.40
N THR A 553 22.36 -4.70 -15.64
CA THR A 553 21.49 -4.22 -14.54
C THR A 553 22.01 -4.80 -13.22
N PHE A 554 21.97 -4.05 -12.13
CA PHE A 554 22.41 -4.48 -10.80
C PHE A 554 21.20 -4.30 -9.90
N ILE A 555 20.77 -5.38 -9.24
CA ILE A 555 19.68 -5.35 -8.28
C ILE A 555 20.25 -5.89 -6.98
N SER A 556 20.23 -5.08 -5.91
CA SER A 556 20.56 -5.56 -4.57
C SER A 556 19.34 -5.81 -3.71
N SER A 557 19.50 -6.74 -2.78
CA SER A 557 18.57 -6.96 -1.69
C SER A 557 18.64 -5.87 -0.61
N PRO A 558 17.53 -5.57 0.11
CA PRO A 558 17.56 -4.83 1.36
C PRO A 558 18.22 -5.70 2.45
N TYR A 559 18.59 -5.07 3.57
CA TYR A 559 19.09 -5.74 4.78
C TYR A 559 17.94 -6.14 5.74
N SER A 560 18.22 -7.09 6.63
CA SER A 560 17.24 -7.73 7.50
C SER A 560 17.26 -7.26 8.96
N THR A 561 16.85 -6.03 9.21
CA THR A 561 16.26 -5.61 10.51
C THR A 561 15.34 -4.42 10.25
N ASP A 562 14.43 -4.14 11.17
CA ASP A 562 13.38 -3.10 11.13
C ASP A 562 13.87 -1.65 10.87
N ASP A 563 15.17 -1.46 10.66
CA ASP A 563 15.85 -0.17 10.69
C ASP A 563 17.04 -0.05 9.71
N MET A 564 17.10 -0.80 8.60
CA MET A 564 18.15 -0.54 7.60
C MET A 564 17.74 -0.79 6.15
N TYR A 565 17.64 0.29 5.40
CA TYR A 565 17.51 0.31 3.95
C TYR A 565 18.92 0.07 3.38
N VAL A 566 19.05 -0.64 2.27
CA VAL A 566 20.23 -0.54 1.39
C VAL A 566 19.74 -0.72 -0.04
N THR A 567 19.71 0.38 -0.78
CA THR A 567 19.44 0.35 -2.22
C THR A 567 20.77 0.25 -2.95
N THR A 568 20.81 -0.41 -4.11
CA THR A 568 21.89 -0.16 -5.08
C THR A 568 21.27 0.19 -6.43
N PHE A 569 21.78 1.26 -7.01
CA PHE A 569 21.38 1.83 -8.29
C PHE A 569 22.18 1.24 -9.45
N LYS A 570 21.66 1.43 -10.66
CA LYS A 570 22.47 1.40 -11.87
C LYS A 570 21.95 2.36 -12.94
N SER A 571 22.88 3.03 -13.61
CA SER A 571 22.58 3.89 -14.77
C SER A 571 22.63 3.16 -16.09
N TYR A 572 22.05 3.85 -17.06
CA TYR A 572 22.22 3.69 -18.50
C TYR A 572 23.23 4.72 -19.03
N ASP A 573 23.86 4.39 -20.14
CA ASP A 573 24.56 5.34 -21.02
C ASP A 573 23.88 5.31 -22.38
N PHE A 574 23.34 6.45 -22.85
CA PHE A 574 23.20 6.73 -24.29
C PHE A 574 23.32 8.21 -24.63
N CYS A 575 24.18 8.54 -25.60
CA CYS A 575 23.81 9.35 -26.75
C CYS A 575 24.78 9.12 -27.94
N GLN A 576 24.27 9.40 -29.14
CA GLN A 576 24.84 9.05 -30.43
C GLN A 576 25.36 10.32 -31.13
N TYR A 577 26.65 10.36 -31.45
CA TYR A 577 27.22 11.18 -32.53
C TYR A 577 28.09 10.28 -33.43
N PRO A 578 28.40 10.69 -34.67
CA PRO A 578 29.13 9.87 -35.62
C PRO A 578 30.49 9.34 -35.11
N ASP A 579 31.21 10.12 -34.27
CA ASP A 579 32.67 9.92 -34.09
C ASP A 579 33.18 9.89 -32.63
N ALA A 580 32.33 9.87 -31.59
CA ALA A 580 32.81 9.77 -30.20
C ALA A 580 31.83 9.02 -29.28
N ILE A 581 32.37 8.20 -28.37
CA ILE A 581 31.66 7.60 -27.24
C ILE A 581 32.05 8.41 -26.01
N CYS A 582 31.10 9.16 -25.43
CA CYS A 582 31.23 9.64 -24.06
C CYS A 582 30.33 8.79 -23.16
N VAL A 583 30.86 8.43 -21.99
CA VAL A 583 30.15 7.84 -20.86
C VAL A 583 29.71 9.00 -19.98
N ASP A 584 28.45 9.03 -19.56
CA ASP A 584 28.02 9.94 -18.50
C ASP A 584 27.28 9.17 -17.40
N ARG A 585 28.07 8.88 -16.36
CA ARG A 585 27.74 8.57 -14.96
C ARG A 585 26.77 7.43 -14.68
N THR A 586 27.36 6.32 -14.26
CA THR A 586 26.67 5.35 -13.40
C THR A 586 26.74 5.72 -11.94
N ALA A 587 25.60 6.16 -11.39
CA ALA A 587 25.38 6.25 -9.96
C ALA A 587 25.29 4.86 -9.32
N LEU A 588 25.88 4.62 -8.16
CA LEU A 588 25.44 3.56 -7.25
C LEU A 588 24.85 4.30 -6.06
N ASN A 589 23.52 4.42 -6.01
CA ASN A 589 22.79 5.08 -4.93
C ASN A 589 22.32 4.03 -3.93
N GLY A 590 22.74 4.21 -2.69
CA GLY A 590 22.25 3.42 -1.58
C GLY A 590 22.14 4.27 -0.33
N LEU A 591 21.02 4.11 0.36
CA LEU A 591 20.78 4.69 1.66
C LEU A 591 20.98 3.60 2.70
N VAL A 592 21.84 3.80 3.69
CA VAL A 592 22.11 2.86 4.79
C VAL A 592 21.78 3.52 6.12
N LYS A 593 20.88 2.96 6.94
CA LYS A 593 20.64 3.39 8.32
C LYS A 593 21.50 2.58 9.30
N VAL A 594 22.47 3.24 9.93
CA VAL A 594 23.42 2.62 10.88
C VAL A 594 23.10 3.11 12.30
N GLY A 595 22.80 2.20 13.23
CA GLY A 595 22.59 2.59 14.62
C GLY A 595 21.96 1.50 15.49
N PRO A 596 21.70 1.82 16.79
CA PRO A 596 21.92 3.12 17.43
C PRO A 596 23.42 3.45 17.57
N VAL A 597 23.82 4.67 17.19
CA VAL A 597 25.18 5.17 17.40
C VAL A 597 25.28 5.87 18.76
N THR A 598 26.37 5.64 19.50
CA THR A 598 26.63 6.41 20.74
C THR A 598 26.89 7.87 20.37
N LYS A 599 26.37 8.82 21.17
CA LYS A 599 26.54 10.27 20.93
C LYS A 599 27.99 10.61 20.58
N GLY A 600 28.18 11.37 19.51
CA GLY A 600 29.46 11.99 19.16
C GLY A 600 30.21 11.38 17.97
N TYR A 601 29.58 10.61 17.09
CA TYR A 601 30.16 10.28 15.78
C TYR A 601 29.90 11.42 14.79
N GLN A 602 30.96 12.11 14.36
CA GLN A 602 30.82 13.23 13.42
C GLN A 602 31.14 12.88 11.97
N ARG A 603 31.78 11.72 11.72
CA ARG A 603 32.27 11.35 10.38
C ARG A 603 32.17 9.86 10.09
N VAL A 604 31.78 9.55 8.86
CA VAL A 604 31.85 8.22 8.24
C VAL A 604 33.06 8.19 7.32
N LYS A 605 33.95 7.21 7.49
CA LYS A 605 35.08 6.97 6.60
C LYS A 605 34.98 5.58 5.98
N PHE A 606 34.84 5.49 4.67
CA PHE A 606 34.98 4.23 3.95
C PHE A 606 36.46 3.81 3.95
N ILE A 607 36.74 2.56 4.34
CA ILE A 607 38.12 2.08 4.56
C ILE A 607 38.63 1.24 3.39
N ASN A 608 37.75 0.50 2.73
CA ASN A 608 38.13 -0.37 1.63
C ASN A 608 37.00 -0.41 0.61
N ILE A 609 37.17 0.36 -0.45
CA ILE A 609 36.45 0.22 -1.70
C ILE A 609 37.52 -0.24 -2.67
N PRO A 610 37.43 -1.45 -3.26
CA PRO A 610 38.49 -1.94 -4.14
C PRO A 610 38.73 -0.90 -5.25
N SER A 611 39.99 -0.50 -5.45
CA SER A 611 40.38 0.65 -6.31
C SER A 611 39.90 0.53 -7.76
N GLN A 612 39.62 -0.69 -8.23
CA GLN A 612 38.97 -0.99 -9.50
C GLN A 612 37.51 -0.48 -9.60
N TYR A 613 36.98 0.18 -8.55
CA TYR A 613 35.60 0.61 -8.47
C TYR A 613 35.40 2.11 -8.14
N GLY A 614 36.37 3.00 -8.43
CA GLY A 614 36.19 4.46 -8.41
C GLY A 614 35.85 5.11 -7.05
N ASP A 615 35.70 6.44 -7.04
CA ASP A 615 35.43 7.24 -5.83
C ASP A 615 33.92 7.31 -5.51
N ILE A 616 33.57 7.29 -4.22
CA ILE A 616 32.21 7.60 -3.75
C ILE A 616 32.04 9.12 -3.70
N GLY A 617 31.15 9.62 -4.54
CA GLY A 617 30.60 10.96 -4.49
C GLY A 617 29.64 11.09 -3.30
N LYS A 618 29.96 12.06 -2.43
CA LYS A 618 29.10 12.69 -1.41
C LYS A 618 28.38 11.76 -0.42
N ILE A 619 28.75 11.90 0.85
CA ILE A 619 28.04 11.31 1.98
C ILE A 619 27.05 12.35 2.52
N TYR A 620 25.77 12.00 2.58
CA TYR A 620 24.77 12.75 3.33
C TYR A 620 24.49 12.00 4.61
N SER A 621 24.76 12.64 5.75
CA SER A 621 24.38 12.17 7.08
C SER A 621 23.40 13.15 7.71
N ARG A 622 22.18 12.70 7.97
CA ARG A 622 21.24 13.39 8.86
C ARG A 622 20.84 12.39 9.94
N ALA A 623 20.81 12.82 11.19
CA ALA A 623 20.43 11.98 12.32
C ALA A 623 19.20 12.60 13.00
N PRO A 624 17.99 12.19 12.63
CA PRO A 624 16.86 12.30 13.54
C PRO A 624 17.03 11.24 14.64
N ALA A 625 16.61 11.61 15.85
CA ALA A 625 16.52 10.65 16.94
C ALA A 625 15.18 9.90 16.81
N GLU A 626 15.19 8.63 16.42
CA GLU A 626 13.99 7.80 16.53
C GLU A 626 13.96 7.20 17.95
N ASN A 627 12.89 7.45 18.70
CA ASN A 627 12.72 6.95 20.08
C ASN A 627 13.90 7.26 21.01
N GLY A 628 14.52 8.45 20.86
CA GLY A 628 15.66 8.88 21.66
C GLY A 628 17.01 8.25 21.28
N LYS A 629 17.07 7.47 20.19
CA LYS A 629 18.31 6.89 19.65
C LYS A 629 18.73 7.62 18.39
N GLU A 630 19.99 8.02 18.31
CA GLU A 630 20.57 8.62 17.09
C GLU A 630 20.89 7.53 16.08
N TYR A 631 20.47 7.74 14.84
CA TYR A 631 20.79 6.88 13.71
C TYR A 631 21.53 7.68 12.63
N LEU A 632 22.46 7.03 11.96
CA LEU A 632 23.23 7.60 10.87
C LEU A 632 22.68 7.06 9.55
N TRP A 633 22.07 7.94 8.76
CA TRP A 633 21.74 7.64 7.38
C TRP A 633 22.98 7.93 6.50
N ILE A 634 23.37 6.98 5.65
CA ILE A 634 24.51 7.10 4.75
C ILE A 634 23.97 6.94 3.34
N SER A 635 23.86 8.04 2.60
CA SER A 635 23.76 7.98 1.15
C SER A 635 25.16 7.87 0.55
N PHE A 636 25.37 6.99 -0.41
CA PHE A 636 26.55 6.99 -1.26
C PHE A 636 26.10 7.10 -2.72
N GLU A 637 26.78 7.92 -3.51
CA GLU A 637 26.60 8.04 -4.97
C GLU A 637 27.97 7.77 -5.62
N ARG A 638 28.18 6.63 -6.25
CA ARG A 638 29.41 6.43 -7.04
C ARG A 638 29.25 7.08 -8.41
N SER A 639 30.20 7.86 -8.93
CA SER A 639 30.27 8.15 -10.39
C SER A 639 31.12 7.06 -11.06
N MET A 640 30.59 6.31 -12.02
CA MET A 640 31.44 5.55 -12.95
C MET A 640 31.84 6.50 -14.07
N ASP A 641 33.04 7.06 -14.00
CA ASP A 641 33.60 7.82 -15.10
C ASP A 641 33.91 6.90 -16.29
N ALA A 642 33.90 7.48 -17.50
CA ALA A 642 34.16 6.84 -18.77
C ALA A 642 35.40 5.94 -18.75
N TYR A 643 35.22 4.63 -18.93
CA TYR A 643 36.34 3.73 -19.25
C TYR A 643 36.12 3.04 -20.58
N ASP A 644 37.14 3.15 -21.43
CA ASP A 644 37.37 2.31 -22.60
C ASP A 644 37.25 0.83 -22.22
N SER A 645 36.43 0.11 -22.98
CA SER A 645 36.30 -1.34 -23.07
C SER A 645 37.14 -2.18 -22.08
N PHE A 646 36.59 -2.44 -20.89
CA PHE A 646 37.10 -3.51 -20.02
C PHE A 646 36.39 -4.83 -20.35
N GLU A 647 37.08 -5.72 -21.05
CA GLU A 647 36.71 -7.13 -21.16
C GLU A 647 36.92 -7.81 -19.79
N TYR A 648 35.84 -7.91 -19.03
CA TYR A 648 35.78 -8.82 -17.90
C TYR A 648 35.29 -10.18 -18.42
N SER A 649 36.17 -11.17 -18.45
CA SER A 649 35.78 -12.57 -18.58
C SER A 649 35.20 -13.06 -17.25
N VAL A 650 33.95 -12.66 -16.95
CA VAL A 650 33.17 -13.24 -15.86
C VAL A 650 32.31 -14.35 -16.44
N PRO A 651 32.23 -15.54 -15.82
CA PRO A 651 31.36 -16.60 -16.30
C PRO A 651 29.92 -16.09 -16.41
N VAL A 652 29.32 -16.26 -17.58
CA VAL A 652 27.89 -15.98 -17.80
C VAL A 652 27.10 -17.05 -17.05
N GLY A 653 26.71 -16.74 -15.82
CA GLY A 653 25.90 -17.60 -14.95
C GLY A 653 24.93 -16.79 -14.12
N ASN A 654 23.81 -17.40 -13.70
CA ASN A 654 22.78 -16.80 -12.84
C ASN A 654 23.27 -16.58 -11.38
N GLU A 655 24.54 -16.27 -11.17
CA GLU A 655 25.17 -16.24 -9.85
C GLU A 655 25.13 -14.85 -9.23
N PHE A 656 24.74 -14.80 -7.95
CA PHE A 656 24.86 -13.63 -7.09
C PHE A 656 26.31 -13.51 -6.64
N TYR A 657 26.84 -12.29 -6.69
CA TYR A 657 28.17 -12.01 -6.17
C TYR A 657 28.04 -11.20 -4.88
N PRO A 658 28.58 -11.68 -3.75
CA PRO A 658 28.69 -10.87 -2.55
C PRO A 658 29.68 -9.73 -2.80
N PHE A 659 29.27 -8.50 -2.48
CA PHE A 659 30.11 -7.31 -2.58
C PHE A 659 30.19 -6.62 -1.22
N ASP A 660 31.37 -6.60 -0.61
CA ASP A 660 31.58 -6.05 0.74
C ASP A 660 32.02 -4.57 0.66
N ILE A 661 31.18 -3.64 1.15
CA ILE A 661 31.54 -2.23 1.37
C ILE A 661 31.98 -2.07 2.83
N ASN A 662 33.26 -1.74 3.06
CA ASN A 662 33.79 -1.56 4.43
C ASN A 662 33.80 -0.07 4.82
N PHE A 663 33.24 0.25 5.99
CA PHE A 663 33.25 1.60 6.54
C PHE A 663 33.56 1.61 8.04
N VAL A 664 34.09 2.73 8.52
CA VAL A 664 34.36 3.00 9.92
C VAL A 664 33.68 4.30 10.33
N LEU A 665 33.06 4.25 11.51
CA LEU A 665 32.54 5.39 12.22
C LEU A 665 33.67 5.95 13.09
N SER A 666 34.08 7.19 12.86
CA SER A 666 35.03 7.88 13.73
C SER A 666 34.29 8.93 14.56
N LYS A 667 34.58 8.97 15.87
CA LYS A 667 34.11 10.03 16.75
C LYS A 667 34.58 11.39 16.25
#